data_AF-A0A5N6JQV6-F1
#
_entry.id   AF-A0A5N6JQV6-F1
#
_cell.length_a   1.000
_cell.length_b   1.000
_cell.length_c   1.000
_cell.angle_alpha   90.00
_cell.angle_beta   90.00
_cell.angle_gamma   90.00
#
_symmetry.space_group_name_H-M   'P 1'
#
loop_
_entity.id
_entity.type
_entity.pdbx_description
1 polymer ?
#
loop_
_entity_poly.entity_id
_entity_poly.type
_entity_poly.pdbx_seq_one_letter_code
_entity_poly.pdbx_strand_id
1 'polypeptide(L)'
;MSGSKSLQELSHPTYWDKRYAGKFDPETEEITHDENESPENVTATEEIESFEWFRDFKSLKPFFEKHLPSPEAKEGEEKGPRILHLGCGNSTLTYDLHNIGYRNQISVDFSEVVIQRMSQKYSELNTTWTVMDVRDMKLEDGEIDVAIDKGTLDAMIHGSMWDPPQEVRDNVGRRQRKGGKGEVFVHRSQLLWANNINESTDEAHISNEIVTEKAITEGQTGNAERWSSSHSVHDMKGPSNLIQHQTGEQKPIKKTDSPEQNDIPDQDAPYTSFSSWEKRFLVLIATFACFFSPFTTQIYFPAINTIAKDLQVTSSQVNLTVTTYMILQAIAPAFIGGFSDTAGRRPAYIICFTIYIISNIALALQSNYVALLILRMVQSAGGSGTVALANAVVADIATSAERGIYIGYSSMMASFAPAVGPILGGVISQYTSWKWIFGFLAIFSTVFFIPLLFFMPETCRKIVGDGSIPPPNWNRCLVNTYNERRNHKQAINPDYTKRDELAAARNIRFPNPLSTLRIISDKEAALLLSYAGIVYAGFYAIISGMPSQFHDIYGYDDLKVGLMYLPISGGCLIAAFTQGKIIDWSYFREARRLGITVVKSRQQDLSNFPIEKARLQVGFPMIMLASLSTITYGWIMHFRVNIAGPCVILLVLGYTLIASTQAVSILIVDVNPGAAGTATAAFNLVRCLLGAGSTALIVPMVNKMGLGWAYTFIALLYVLLSPMLFAVILWGPAWRRERAEMERVAEERIKDKDMAKDTETGDITA
;
A
#
# COMPACT_ATOMS: atom_id res chain seq x y z
N MET A 1 -15.87 -10.58 17.99
CA MET A 1 -15.66 -11.99 18.39
C MET A 1 -14.18 -12.30 18.59
N SER A 2 -13.79 -12.49 19.85
CA SER A 2 -12.47 -12.91 20.29
C SER A 2 -12.29 -14.44 20.16
N GLY A 3 -11.04 -14.90 20.13
CA GLY A 3 -10.69 -16.29 20.36
C GLY A 3 -10.60 -17.13 19.08
N SER A 4 -9.39 -17.60 18.79
CA SER A 4 -9.17 -18.80 17.99
C SER A 4 -9.72 -20.02 18.75
N LYS A 5 -11.04 -20.12 18.90
CA LYS A 5 -11.67 -21.43 19.03
C LYS A 5 -11.21 -22.22 17.82
N SER A 6 -10.59 -23.38 18.06
CA SER A 6 -10.03 -24.18 16.97
C SER A 6 -11.10 -24.32 15.87
N LEU A 7 -10.75 -24.18 14.59
CA LEU A 7 -11.71 -24.33 13.49
C LEU A 7 -12.51 -25.66 13.56
N GLN A 8 -12.00 -26.64 14.32
CA GLN A 8 -12.71 -27.87 14.70
C GLN A 8 -13.95 -27.60 15.56
N GLU A 9 -13.91 -26.66 16.53
CA GLU A 9 -15.07 -26.29 17.36
C GLU A 9 -16.20 -25.65 16.55
N LEU A 10 -15.88 -24.80 15.56
CA LEU A 10 -16.90 -24.20 14.66
C LEU A 10 -17.56 -25.21 13.73
N SER A 11 -16.93 -26.37 13.53
CA SER A 11 -17.47 -27.46 12.72
C SER A 11 -18.36 -28.44 13.50
N HIS A 12 -18.46 -28.30 14.83
CA HIS A 12 -19.29 -29.16 15.66
C HIS A 12 -20.72 -28.60 15.81
N PRO A 13 -21.76 -29.43 15.57
CA PRO A 13 -23.16 -29.03 15.78
C PRO A 13 -23.42 -28.45 17.17
N THR A 14 -22.79 -29.02 18.20
CA THR A 14 -22.93 -28.60 19.60
C THR A 14 -22.50 -27.15 19.87
N TYR A 15 -21.61 -26.58 19.06
CA TYR A 15 -21.26 -25.16 19.16
C TYR A 15 -22.43 -24.29 18.69
N TRP A 16 -23.05 -24.65 17.56
CA TRP A 16 -24.14 -23.88 16.95
C TRP A 16 -25.45 -24.08 17.70
N ASP A 17 -25.71 -25.28 18.23
CA ASP A 17 -26.85 -25.52 19.11
C ASP A 17 -26.78 -24.67 20.37
N LYS A 18 -25.61 -24.57 21.01
CA LYS A 18 -25.40 -23.65 22.14
C LYS A 18 -25.59 -22.20 21.75
N ARG A 19 -25.07 -21.80 20.60
CA ARG A 19 -25.18 -20.42 20.07
C ARG A 19 -26.64 -20.04 19.81
N TYR A 20 -27.40 -20.87 19.11
CA TYR A 20 -28.81 -20.62 18.84
C TYR A 20 -29.69 -20.79 20.07
N ALA A 21 -29.23 -21.50 21.11
CA ALA A 21 -29.90 -21.57 22.40
C ALA A 21 -29.77 -20.27 23.23
N GLY A 22 -28.68 -19.51 23.08
CA GLY A 22 -28.41 -18.28 23.86
C GLY A 22 -29.16 -17.03 23.36
N LYS A 23 -29.23 -16.00 24.21
CA LYS A 23 -29.81 -14.69 23.86
C LYS A 23 -28.77 -13.81 23.19
N PHE A 24 -29.06 -13.36 21.96
CA PHE A 24 -28.24 -12.40 21.23
C PHE A 24 -28.52 -10.99 21.77
N ASP A 25 -27.48 -10.30 22.21
CA ASP A 25 -27.58 -8.89 22.58
C ASP A 25 -27.16 -8.02 21.38
N PRO A 26 -28.12 -7.29 20.75
CA PRO A 26 -27.84 -6.48 19.57
C PRO A 26 -26.99 -5.23 19.86
N GLU A 27 -26.86 -4.78 21.11
CA GLU A 27 -26.02 -3.62 21.46
C GLU A 27 -24.54 -4.01 21.63
N THR A 28 -24.28 -5.24 22.09
CA THR A 28 -22.92 -5.71 22.37
C THR A 28 -22.39 -6.71 21.34
N GLU A 29 -23.25 -7.20 20.43
CA GLU A 29 -22.97 -8.30 19.49
C GLU A 29 -22.46 -9.60 20.18
N GLU A 30 -22.75 -9.76 21.47
CA GLU A 30 -22.36 -10.92 22.27
C GLU A 30 -23.55 -11.85 22.53
N ILE A 31 -23.26 -13.15 22.66
CA ILE A 31 -24.25 -14.16 23.01
C ILE A 31 -24.15 -14.36 24.52
N THR A 32 -25.22 -14.01 25.23
CA THR A 32 -25.32 -14.27 26.66
C THR A 32 -25.82 -15.69 26.88
N HIS A 33 -25.10 -16.43 27.72
CA HIS A 33 -25.49 -17.75 28.20
C HIS A 33 -25.78 -17.63 29.69
N ASP A 34 -26.96 -18.06 30.13
CA ASP A 34 -27.18 -18.26 31.56
C ASP A 34 -26.40 -19.52 31.96
N GLU A 35 -25.44 -19.40 32.89
CA GLU A 35 -24.45 -20.45 33.21
C GLU A 35 -25.08 -21.72 33.79
N ASN A 36 -26.40 -21.74 34.04
CA ASN A 36 -27.15 -22.85 34.61
C ASN A 36 -28.06 -23.61 33.61
N GLU A 37 -28.13 -23.24 32.34
CA GLU A 37 -28.97 -23.95 31.35
C GLU A 37 -28.18 -24.94 30.49
N SER A 38 -28.47 -26.23 30.67
CA SER A 38 -28.05 -27.28 29.73
C SER A 38 -28.85 -27.16 28.42
N PRO A 39 -28.25 -27.43 27.24
CA PRO A 39 -28.95 -27.37 25.93
C PRO A 39 -30.25 -28.19 25.87
N GLU A 40 -30.37 -29.21 26.72
CA GLU A 40 -31.54 -30.08 26.84
C GLU A 40 -32.73 -29.46 27.59
N ASN A 41 -32.55 -28.31 28.27
CA ASN A 41 -33.58 -27.65 29.10
C ASN A 41 -34.19 -26.39 28.49
N VAL A 42 -33.82 -26.03 27.26
CA VAL A 42 -34.31 -24.81 26.61
C VAL A 42 -35.73 -25.07 26.08
N THR A 43 -36.74 -24.64 26.85
CA THR A 43 -38.15 -24.74 26.45
C THR A 43 -38.43 -23.91 25.19
N ALA A 44 -39.16 -24.51 24.24
CA ALA A 44 -39.50 -24.02 22.91
C ALA A 44 -40.40 -22.75 22.86
N THR A 45 -40.45 -21.94 23.91
CA THR A 45 -41.44 -20.87 24.11
C THR A 45 -40.89 -19.45 23.93
N GLU A 46 -39.59 -19.26 23.68
CA GLU A 46 -39.03 -17.94 23.36
C GLU A 46 -38.86 -17.78 21.83
N GLU A 47 -39.42 -16.70 21.27
CA GLU A 47 -39.26 -16.35 19.84
C GLU A 47 -37.78 -16.07 19.52
N ILE A 48 -37.22 -16.75 18.51
CA ILE A 48 -35.94 -16.34 17.92
C ILE A 48 -36.16 -15.03 17.17
N GLU A 49 -35.43 -13.98 17.55
CA GLU A 49 -35.24 -12.81 16.67
C GLU A 49 -34.48 -13.23 15.40
N SER A 50 -35.04 -12.93 14.24
CA SER A 50 -34.38 -13.21 12.96
C SER A 50 -33.19 -12.29 12.80
N PHE A 51 -32.03 -12.83 12.45
CA PHE A 51 -30.81 -12.05 12.23
C PHE A 51 -30.30 -12.28 10.81
N GLU A 52 -29.95 -11.18 10.12
CA GLU A 52 -29.47 -11.23 8.74
C GLU A 52 -27.97 -10.90 8.66
N TRP A 53 -27.15 -11.93 8.46
CA TRP A 53 -25.68 -11.82 8.49
C TRP A 53 -25.05 -11.00 7.35
N PHE A 54 -25.72 -10.93 6.20
CA PHE A 54 -25.17 -10.33 4.97
C PHE A 54 -26.03 -9.20 4.43
N ARG A 55 -27.16 -9.55 3.85
CA ARG A 55 -28.10 -8.62 3.21
C ARG A 55 -29.52 -9.05 3.52
N ASP A 56 -30.39 -8.11 3.81
CA ASP A 56 -31.82 -8.38 4.00
C ASP A 56 -32.47 -8.83 2.68
N PHE A 57 -33.66 -9.43 2.76
CA PHE A 57 -34.37 -9.84 1.55
C PHE A 57 -34.69 -8.67 0.62
N LYS A 58 -35.00 -7.50 1.17
CA LYS A 58 -35.34 -6.30 0.40
C LYS A 58 -34.23 -5.92 -0.58
N SER A 59 -32.96 -6.01 -0.16
CA SER A 59 -31.82 -5.73 -1.01
C SER A 59 -31.47 -6.87 -1.99
N LEU A 60 -31.85 -8.12 -1.68
CA LEU A 60 -31.64 -9.29 -2.55
C LEU A 60 -32.77 -9.51 -3.57
N LYS A 61 -33.96 -8.96 -3.31
CA LYS A 61 -35.15 -9.13 -4.16
C LYS A 61 -34.90 -8.85 -5.65
N PRO A 62 -34.22 -7.76 -6.08
CA PRO A 62 -33.96 -7.51 -7.50
C PRO A 62 -33.06 -8.57 -8.15
N PHE A 63 -32.19 -9.21 -7.38
CA PHE A 63 -31.36 -10.31 -7.86
C PHE A 63 -32.20 -11.57 -8.07
N PHE A 64 -33.05 -11.91 -7.10
CA PHE A 64 -33.93 -13.08 -7.22
C PHE A 64 -34.97 -12.93 -8.34
N GLU A 65 -35.57 -11.76 -8.51
CA GLU A 65 -36.51 -11.49 -9.63
C GLU A 65 -35.86 -11.67 -11.00
N LYS A 66 -34.55 -11.40 -11.10
CA LYS A 66 -33.81 -11.53 -12.36
C LYS A 66 -33.34 -12.97 -12.63
N HIS A 67 -33.09 -13.74 -11.59
CA HIS A 67 -32.31 -14.98 -11.69
C HIS A 67 -33.06 -16.24 -11.25
N LEU A 68 -34.08 -16.16 -10.40
CA LEU A 68 -34.87 -17.33 -10.06
C LEU A 68 -35.85 -17.68 -11.20
N PRO A 69 -36.09 -18.99 -11.45
CA PRO A 69 -37.14 -19.43 -12.35
C PRO A 69 -38.52 -18.96 -11.86
N SER A 70 -39.52 -18.88 -12.75
CA SER A 70 -40.88 -18.51 -12.35
C SER A 70 -41.37 -19.40 -11.18
N PRO A 71 -42.05 -18.83 -10.17
CA PRO A 71 -42.62 -19.62 -9.07
C PRO A 71 -43.77 -20.53 -9.51
N GLU A 72 -44.35 -20.30 -10.69
CA GLU A 72 -45.38 -21.13 -11.29
C GLU A 72 -44.80 -22.43 -11.88
N ALA A 73 -45.55 -23.53 -11.78
CA ALA A 73 -45.16 -24.80 -12.38
C ALA A 73 -45.11 -24.69 -13.91
N LYS A 74 -44.13 -25.33 -14.56
CA LYS A 74 -44.08 -25.41 -16.03
C LYS A 74 -45.21 -26.31 -16.54
N GLU A 75 -45.64 -26.10 -17.79
CA GLU A 75 -46.63 -26.97 -18.43
C GLU A 75 -46.19 -28.45 -18.36
N GLY A 76 -46.95 -29.26 -17.62
CA GLY A 76 -46.67 -30.69 -17.40
C GLY A 76 -46.10 -31.06 -16.02
N GLU A 77 -45.80 -30.09 -15.14
CA GLU A 77 -45.30 -30.33 -13.78
C GLU A 77 -46.37 -30.01 -12.72
N GLU A 78 -46.46 -30.82 -11.66
CA GLU A 78 -47.45 -30.63 -10.57
C GLU A 78 -47.06 -29.54 -9.56
N LYS A 79 -45.79 -29.13 -9.52
CA LYS A 79 -45.24 -28.19 -8.53
C LYS A 79 -44.26 -27.22 -9.18
N GLY A 80 -44.16 -26.01 -8.63
CA GLY A 80 -43.14 -25.03 -8.99
C GLY A 80 -41.72 -25.48 -8.58
N PRO A 81 -40.69 -24.69 -8.95
CA PRO A 81 -39.28 -25.07 -8.78
C PRO A 81 -38.94 -25.37 -7.32
N ARG A 82 -38.15 -26.42 -7.10
CA ARG A 82 -37.71 -26.86 -5.77
C ARG A 82 -36.45 -26.12 -5.34
N ILE A 83 -36.59 -25.27 -4.32
CA ILE A 83 -35.51 -24.42 -3.81
C ILE A 83 -34.91 -25.03 -2.54
N LEU A 84 -33.58 -25.17 -2.51
CA LEU A 84 -32.82 -25.59 -1.33
C LEU A 84 -32.08 -24.39 -0.72
N HIS A 85 -32.31 -24.11 0.57
CA HIS A 85 -31.53 -23.14 1.35
C HIS A 85 -30.43 -23.86 2.11
N LEU A 86 -29.19 -23.62 1.72
CA LEU A 86 -28.00 -24.17 2.38
C LEU A 86 -27.70 -23.35 3.64
N GLY A 87 -27.56 -24.02 4.78
CA GLY A 87 -27.27 -23.42 6.09
C GLY A 87 -28.18 -22.23 6.41
N CYS A 88 -29.49 -22.49 6.49
CA CYS A 88 -30.51 -21.45 6.57
C CYS A 88 -30.40 -20.56 7.81
N GLY A 89 -29.77 -21.03 8.90
CA GLY A 89 -29.71 -20.34 10.17
C GLY A 89 -31.09 -19.85 10.62
N ASN A 90 -31.16 -18.61 11.11
CA ASN A 90 -32.40 -17.93 11.49
C ASN A 90 -32.84 -16.85 10.48
N SER A 91 -32.45 -16.98 9.20
CA SER A 91 -32.78 -15.99 8.16
C SER A 91 -34.26 -15.99 7.79
N THR A 92 -34.80 -14.83 7.47
CA THR A 92 -36.17 -14.63 6.95
C THR A 92 -36.34 -15.05 5.49
N LEU A 93 -35.24 -15.34 4.79
CA LEU A 93 -35.23 -15.59 3.34
C LEU A 93 -36.23 -16.67 2.88
N THR A 94 -36.36 -17.77 3.62
CA THR A 94 -37.32 -18.84 3.31
C THR A 94 -38.77 -18.33 3.32
N TYR A 95 -39.11 -17.54 4.34
CA TYR A 95 -40.43 -16.92 4.48
C TYR A 95 -40.69 -15.89 3.39
N ASP A 96 -39.69 -15.06 3.10
CA ASP A 96 -39.81 -14.02 2.08
C ASP A 96 -39.96 -14.59 0.66
N LEU A 97 -39.22 -15.65 0.32
CA LEU A 97 -39.41 -16.36 -0.95
C LEU A 97 -40.78 -17.03 -1.04
N HIS A 98 -41.30 -17.55 0.08
CA HIS A 98 -42.65 -18.11 0.10
C HIS A 98 -43.71 -17.04 -0.21
N ASN A 99 -43.55 -15.83 0.34
CA ASN A 99 -44.48 -14.72 0.11
C ASN A 99 -44.50 -14.20 -1.33
N ILE A 100 -43.41 -14.38 -2.07
CA ILE A 100 -43.35 -14.04 -3.51
C ILE A 100 -43.68 -15.23 -4.43
N GLY A 101 -44.14 -16.36 -3.88
CA GLY A 101 -44.74 -17.46 -4.63
C GLY A 101 -43.98 -18.78 -4.62
N TYR A 102 -42.74 -18.84 -4.12
CA TYR A 102 -41.96 -20.08 -4.09
C TYR A 102 -42.38 -20.96 -2.92
N ARG A 103 -43.31 -21.88 -3.15
CA ARG A 103 -43.87 -22.73 -2.08
C ARG A 103 -43.19 -24.09 -1.92
N ASN A 104 -42.35 -24.49 -2.86
CA ASN A 104 -41.65 -25.79 -2.85
C ASN A 104 -40.20 -25.58 -2.36
N GLN A 105 -40.02 -25.50 -1.05
CA GLN A 105 -38.73 -25.16 -0.44
C GLN A 105 -38.24 -26.25 0.53
N ILE A 106 -36.92 -26.42 0.61
CA ILE A 106 -36.23 -27.18 1.65
C ILE A 106 -35.22 -26.25 2.33
N SER A 107 -35.27 -26.15 3.65
CA SER A 107 -34.29 -25.41 4.45
C SER A 107 -33.50 -26.38 5.30
N VAL A 108 -32.17 -26.35 5.14
CA VAL A 108 -31.26 -27.23 5.86
C VAL A 108 -30.27 -26.45 6.70
N ASP A 109 -29.96 -27.00 7.87
CA ASP A 109 -28.90 -26.55 8.76
C ASP A 109 -28.41 -27.76 9.56
N PHE A 110 -27.19 -27.72 10.05
CA PHE A 110 -26.62 -28.79 10.86
C PHE A 110 -26.91 -28.60 12.36
N SER A 111 -27.41 -27.42 12.77
CA SER A 111 -27.94 -27.17 14.11
C SER A 111 -29.38 -27.68 14.24
N GLU A 112 -29.59 -28.58 15.19
CA GLU A 112 -30.93 -29.10 15.50
C GLU A 112 -31.81 -28.01 16.15
N VAL A 113 -31.21 -27.19 17.01
CA VAL A 113 -31.92 -26.09 17.70
C VAL A 113 -32.50 -25.08 16.71
N VAL A 114 -31.73 -24.69 15.68
CA VAL A 114 -32.21 -23.70 14.70
C VAL A 114 -33.32 -24.28 13.82
N ILE A 115 -33.19 -25.54 13.39
CA ILE A 115 -34.20 -26.19 12.55
C ILE A 115 -35.52 -26.36 13.31
N GLN A 116 -35.47 -26.83 14.56
CA GLN A 116 -36.67 -26.98 15.38
C GLN A 116 -37.38 -25.63 15.57
N ARG A 117 -36.63 -24.58 15.96
CA ARG A 117 -37.22 -23.26 16.21
C ARG A 117 -37.72 -22.57 14.94
N MET A 118 -37.02 -22.69 13.81
CA MET A 118 -37.48 -22.14 12.53
C MET A 118 -38.69 -22.88 11.99
N SER A 119 -38.76 -24.21 12.17
CA SER A 119 -39.94 -24.99 11.79
C SER A 119 -41.19 -24.63 12.61
N GLN A 120 -41.02 -24.27 13.88
CA GLN A 120 -42.10 -23.79 14.74
C GLN A 120 -42.50 -22.35 14.38
N LYS A 121 -41.52 -21.45 14.24
CA LYS A 121 -41.73 -20.04 13.88
C LYS A 121 -42.49 -19.88 12.56
N TYR A 122 -42.21 -20.77 11.61
CA TYR A 122 -42.81 -20.76 10.28
C TYR A 122 -43.62 -22.05 10.02
N SER A 123 -44.35 -22.52 11.03
CA SER A 123 -45.17 -23.74 10.97
C SER A 123 -46.28 -23.69 9.92
N GLU A 124 -46.68 -22.48 9.52
CA GLU A 124 -47.66 -22.20 8.47
C GLU A 124 -47.09 -22.31 7.05
N LEU A 125 -45.76 -22.37 6.89
CA LEU A 125 -45.12 -22.53 5.59
C LEU A 125 -45.11 -24.00 5.16
N ASN A 126 -45.41 -24.27 3.90
CA ASN A 126 -45.28 -25.60 3.30
C ASN A 126 -43.82 -25.91 2.91
N THR A 127 -42.89 -25.69 3.85
CA THR A 127 -41.44 -25.86 3.67
C THR A 127 -40.95 -27.07 4.44
N THR A 128 -40.04 -27.84 3.83
CA THR A 128 -39.37 -28.94 4.53
C THR A 128 -38.17 -28.41 5.30
N TRP A 129 -38.20 -28.50 6.63
CA TRP A 129 -37.08 -28.15 7.51
C TRP A 129 -36.34 -29.42 7.91
N THR A 130 -35.03 -29.50 7.69
CA THR A 130 -34.28 -30.75 7.93
C THR A 130 -32.88 -30.48 8.49
N VAL A 131 -32.52 -31.22 9.53
CA VAL A 131 -31.16 -31.22 10.06
C VAL A 131 -30.24 -31.99 9.10
N MET A 132 -29.31 -31.30 8.45
CA MET A 132 -28.45 -31.89 7.43
C MET A 132 -27.10 -31.17 7.33
N ASP A 133 -26.01 -31.92 7.15
CA ASP A 133 -24.70 -31.36 6.84
C ASP A 133 -24.57 -31.13 5.34
N VAL A 134 -24.31 -29.88 4.93
CA VAL A 134 -24.18 -29.49 3.52
C VAL A 134 -22.99 -30.15 2.80
N ARG A 135 -22.04 -30.73 3.55
CA ARG A 135 -20.90 -31.50 3.03
C ARG A 135 -21.28 -32.94 2.69
N ASP A 136 -22.37 -33.45 3.28
CA ASP A 136 -22.87 -34.82 3.16
C ASP A 136 -24.41 -34.83 3.08
N MET A 137 -24.94 -34.21 2.03
CA MET A 137 -26.39 -34.08 1.84
C MET A 137 -27.01 -35.39 1.36
N LYS A 138 -28.14 -35.78 1.98
CA LYS A 138 -28.92 -36.97 1.62
C LYS A 138 -30.06 -36.62 0.67
N LEU A 139 -29.74 -35.94 -0.43
CA LEU A 139 -30.67 -35.56 -1.50
C LEU A 139 -30.24 -36.27 -2.79
N GLU A 140 -31.20 -36.65 -3.63
CA GLU A 140 -30.89 -37.32 -4.90
C GLU A 140 -30.38 -36.34 -5.96
N ASP A 141 -29.44 -36.79 -6.81
CA ASP A 141 -28.91 -35.96 -7.89
C ASP A 141 -30.04 -35.55 -8.86
N GLY A 142 -30.23 -34.23 -9.03
CA GLY A 142 -31.26 -33.67 -9.91
C GLY A 142 -32.62 -33.44 -9.24
N GLU A 143 -32.73 -33.65 -7.92
CA GLU A 143 -33.94 -33.41 -7.13
C GLU A 143 -34.21 -31.92 -6.87
N ILE A 144 -33.18 -31.06 -6.97
CA ILE A 144 -33.22 -29.63 -6.65
C ILE A 144 -32.99 -28.80 -7.91
N ASP A 145 -33.91 -27.87 -8.17
CA ASP A 145 -33.81 -26.94 -9.30
C ASP A 145 -32.90 -25.75 -8.98
N VAL A 146 -32.98 -25.26 -7.74
CA VAL A 146 -32.20 -24.11 -7.28
C VAL A 146 -31.64 -24.35 -5.88
N ALA A 147 -30.34 -24.15 -5.71
CA ALA A 147 -29.71 -24.09 -4.38
C ALA A 147 -29.22 -22.66 -4.09
N ILE A 148 -29.62 -22.12 -2.94
CA ILE A 148 -29.25 -20.78 -2.47
C ILE A 148 -28.28 -20.94 -1.31
N ASP A 149 -27.11 -20.33 -1.44
CA ASP A 149 -26.18 -20.12 -0.33
C ASP A 149 -26.05 -18.62 -0.05
N LYS A 150 -26.37 -18.23 1.18
CA LYS A 150 -26.27 -16.85 1.66
C LYS A 150 -24.96 -16.56 2.40
N GLY A 151 -24.25 -17.58 2.88
CA GLY A 151 -23.09 -17.39 3.76
C GLY A 151 -22.54 -18.67 4.39
N THR A 152 -23.11 -19.83 4.08
CA THR A 152 -22.64 -21.14 4.55
C THR A 152 -21.27 -21.48 3.99
N LEU A 153 -20.99 -21.17 2.71
CA LEU A 153 -19.66 -21.37 2.14
C LEU A 153 -18.60 -20.49 2.82
N ASP A 154 -18.91 -19.24 3.16
CA ASP A 154 -17.98 -18.35 3.86
C ASP A 154 -17.61 -18.86 5.25
N ALA A 155 -18.56 -19.48 5.94
CA ALA A 155 -18.33 -20.14 7.23
C ALA A 155 -17.46 -21.41 7.09
N MET A 156 -17.35 -21.99 5.89
CA MET A 156 -16.60 -23.22 5.61
C MET A 156 -15.22 -22.99 4.97
N ILE A 157 -14.90 -21.78 4.50
CA ILE A 157 -13.60 -21.49 3.84
C ILE A 157 -12.50 -21.21 4.88
N HIS A 158 -11.39 -21.94 4.80
CA HIS A 158 -10.15 -21.60 5.51
C HIS A 158 -9.27 -20.69 4.64
N GLY A 159 -8.77 -19.57 5.19
CA GLY A 159 -7.86 -18.65 4.48
C GLY A 159 -8.50 -17.31 4.12
N SER A 160 -7.96 -16.63 3.10
CA SER A 160 -8.51 -15.35 2.64
C SER A 160 -9.83 -15.59 1.92
N MET A 161 -10.94 -15.01 2.41
CA MET A 161 -12.24 -15.02 1.70
C MET A 161 -12.11 -14.39 0.29
N TRP A 162 -11.12 -13.51 0.11
CA TRP A 162 -10.83 -12.81 -1.14
C TRP A 162 -9.85 -13.57 -2.05
N ASP A 163 -9.23 -14.65 -1.55
CA ASP A 163 -8.35 -15.55 -2.31
C ASP A 163 -8.46 -16.99 -1.77
N PRO A 164 -9.57 -17.69 -2.07
CA PRO A 164 -9.84 -19.01 -1.51
C PRO A 164 -8.80 -20.03 -1.98
N PRO A 165 -8.45 -21.03 -1.15
CA PRO A 165 -7.51 -22.09 -1.51
C PRO A 165 -7.87 -22.75 -2.86
N GLN A 166 -6.85 -23.16 -3.61
CA GLN A 166 -7.03 -23.76 -4.94
C GLN A 166 -7.98 -24.97 -4.91
N GLU A 167 -7.95 -25.75 -3.83
CA GLU A 167 -8.85 -26.89 -3.62
C GLU A 167 -10.34 -26.49 -3.52
N VAL A 168 -10.64 -25.35 -2.90
CA VAL A 168 -12.00 -24.77 -2.85
C VAL A 168 -12.43 -24.32 -4.24
N ARG A 169 -11.56 -23.60 -4.96
CA ARG A 169 -11.82 -23.16 -6.35
C ARG A 169 -12.08 -24.35 -7.28
N ASP A 170 -11.28 -25.41 -7.16
CA ASP A 170 -11.39 -26.61 -7.98
C ASP A 170 -12.66 -27.42 -7.65
N ASN A 171 -13.08 -27.49 -6.37
CA ASN A 171 -14.30 -28.18 -5.96
C ASN A 171 -15.58 -27.44 -6.39
N VAL A 172 -15.60 -26.11 -6.25
CA VAL A 172 -16.70 -25.26 -6.75
C VAL A 172 -16.78 -25.33 -8.28
N GLY A 173 -15.64 -25.25 -8.98
CA GLY A 173 -15.57 -25.35 -10.44
C GLY A 173 -15.93 -26.72 -11.02
N ARG A 174 -15.71 -27.83 -10.28
CA ARG A 174 -16.11 -29.19 -10.70
C ARG A 174 -17.63 -29.40 -10.66
N ARG A 175 -18.35 -28.79 -9.71
CA ARG A 175 -19.82 -28.91 -9.61
C ARG A 175 -20.55 -28.15 -10.74
N GLN A 176 -20.02 -27.00 -11.20
CA GLN A 176 -20.57 -26.28 -12.35
C GLN A 176 -20.39 -27.00 -13.70
N ARG A 177 -19.39 -27.87 -13.86
CA ARG A 177 -19.07 -28.52 -15.16
C ARG A 177 -19.75 -29.87 -15.40
N LYS A 178 -20.22 -30.56 -14.36
CA LYS A 178 -20.88 -31.86 -14.49
C LYS A 178 -22.40 -31.73 -14.47
N GLY A 179 -22.99 -31.10 -15.51
CA GLY A 179 -24.37 -31.32 -16.01
C GLY A 179 -25.52 -31.68 -15.05
N GLY A 180 -25.48 -31.29 -13.78
CA GLY A 180 -26.59 -31.44 -12.85
C GLY A 180 -27.60 -30.35 -13.15
N LYS A 181 -28.89 -30.71 -13.25
CA LYS A 181 -29.98 -29.80 -13.60
C LYS A 181 -30.27 -28.68 -12.57
N GLY A 182 -29.42 -28.48 -11.56
CA GLY A 182 -29.59 -27.46 -10.53
C GLY A 182 -28.67 -26.25 -10.74
N GLU A 183 -29.24 -25.05 -10.82
CA GLU A 183 -28.46 -23.81 -10.77
C GLU A 183 -28.15 -23.45 -9.30
N VAL A 184 -26.87 -23.33 -8.96
CA VAL A 184 -26.44 -22.84 -7.64
C VAL A 184 -26.23 -21.34 -7.74
N PHE A 185 -27.08 -20.55 -7.08
CA PHE A 185 -26.92 -19.11 -7.00
C PHE A 185 -26.08 -18.76 -5.78
N VAL A 186 -24.82 -18.40 -6.04
CA VAL A 186 -23.93 -17.76 -5.07
C VAL A 186 -24.00 -16.25 -5.33
N HIS A 187 -24.21 -15.44 -4.30
CA HIS A 187 -24.26 -13.99 -4.45
C HIS A 187 -23.00 -13.46 -5.18
N ARG A 188 -23.22 -12.59 -6.18
CA ARG A 188 -22.25 -12.15 -7.20
C ARG A 188 -21.12 -11.24 -6.68
N SER A 189 -20.82 -11.28 -5.38
CA SER A 189 -19.62 -10.71 -4.77
C SER A 189 -18.56 -11.77 -4.43
N GLN A 190 -18.81 -13.07 -4.66
CA GLN A 190 -17.96 -14.13 -4.09
C GLN A 190 -17.31 -15.13 -5.07
N LEU A 191 -17.58 -15.09 -6.39
CA LEU A 191 -16.92 -15.99 -7.37
C LEU A 191 -16.49 -15.30 -8.68
N LEU A 192 -16.14 -14.02 -8.63
CA LEU A 192 -15.35 -13.39 -9.70
C LEU A 192 -13.86 -13.47 -9.36
N TRP A 193 -13.28 -14.67 -9.40
CA TRP A 193 -11.85 -14.88 -9.74
C TRP A 193 -11.50 -16.38 -9.90
N ALA A 194 -12.32 -17.13 -10.63
CA ALA A 194 -11.97 -18.47 -11.09
C ALA A 194 -12.48 -18.70 -12.52
N ASN A 195 -12.16 -17.79 -13.43
CA ASN A 195 -11.86 -18.06 -14.85
C ASN A 195 -11.52 -16.73 -15.56
N ASN A 196 -10.25 -16.58 -15.94
CA ASN A 196 -9.86 -15.74 -17.06
C ASN A 196 -10.55 -16.29 -18.32
N ILE A 197 -11.59 -15.62 -18.81
CA ILE A 197 -11.94 -15.66 -20.24
C ILE A 197 -12.15 -14.22 -20.67
N ASN A 198 -11.43 -13.84 -21.72
CA ASN A 198 -11.49 -12.55 -22.39
C ASN A 198 -12.93 -12.09 -22.62
N GLU A 199 -13.29 -10.92 -22.11
CA GLU A 199 -14.30 -10.08 -22.75
C GLU A 199 -13.60 -9.17 -23.76
N SER A 200 -13.39 -9.72 -24.96
CA SER A 200 -13.51 -8.91 -26.16
C SER A 200 -14.33 -9.69 -27.17
N THR A 201 -15.30 -9.00 -27.75
CA THR A 201 -16.16 -9.32 -28.90
C THR A 201 -17.42 -10.17 -28.66
N ASP A 202 -18.54 -9.52 -29.00
CA ASP A 202 -19.80 -10.03 -29.53
C ASP A 202 -20.92 -10.44 -28.54
N GLU A 203 -21.80 -9.47 -28.27
CA GLU A 203 -23.23 -9.71 -28.06
C GLU A 203 -23.83 -10.32 -29.34
N ALA A 204 -24.20 -11.60 -29.31
CA ALA A 204 -25.47 -12.14 -29.83
C ALA A 204 -25.47 -13.68 -29.88
N HIS A 205 -26.64 -14.25 -29.57
CA HIS A 205 -27.09 -15.62 -29.87
C HIS A 205 -26.53 -16.79 -29.05
N ILE A 206 -27.27 -17.18 -27.99
CA ILE A 206 -27.52 -18.60 -27.70
C ILE A 206 -29.00 -18.75 -27.32
N SER A 207 -29.79 -19.26 -28.25
CA SER A 207 -31.13 -19.79 -28.03
C SER A 207 -31.30 -21.01 -28.94
N ASN A 208 -31.55 -22.17 -28.33
CA ASN A 208 -31.95 -23.46 -28.92
C ASN A 208 -30.88 -24.11 -29.85
N GLU A 209 -30.63 -25.43 -29.86
CA GLU A 209 -31.57 -26.54 -29.86
C GLU A 209 -30.90 -27.91 -29.58
N ILE A 210 -31.76 -28.92 -29.45
CA ILE A 210 -31.56 -30.33 -29.10
C ILE A 210 -31.41 -31.18 -30.39
N VAL A 211 -30.46 -32.14 -30.38
CA VAL A 211 -30.44 -33.47 -31.08
C VAL A 211 -29.98 -33.64 -32.55
N THR A 212 -29.22 -34.74 -32.73
CA THR A 212 -28.93 -35.62 -33.91
C THR A 212 -27.82 -35.33 -34.94
N GLU A 213 -26.82 -36.23 -34.89
CA GLU A 213 -26.22 -37.07 -35.95
C GLU A 213 -26.25 -36.67 -37.45
N LYS A 214 -25.06 -36.73 -38.06
CA LYS A 214 -24.68 -37.16 -39.44
C LYS A 214 -25.12 -36.37 -40.69
N ALA A 215 -24.10 -36.19 -41.54
CA ALA A 215 -24.07 -36.29 -43.02
C ALA A 215 -24.05 -35.00 -43.89
N ILE A 216 -22.95 -34.88 -44.65
CA ILE A 216 -22.87 -34.70 -46.13
C ILE A 216 -23.19 -33.30 -46.76
N THR A 217 -22.12 -32.74 -47.38
CA THR A 217 -21.96 -31.83 -48.57
C THR A 217 -22.70 -30.49 -48.74
N GLU A 218 -21.91 -29.52 -49.27
CA GLU A 218 -22.23 -28.45 -50.25
C GLU A 218 -23.36 -27.46 -49.88
N GLY A 219 -23.34 -26.15 -50.13
CA GLY A 219 -22.56 -25.22 -50.91
C GLY A 219 -23.44 -23.96 -51.11
N GLN A 220 -22.81 -22.79 -51.26
CA GLN A 220 -23.34 -21.57 -51.91
C GLN A 220 -24.38 -20.63 -51.22
N THR A 221 -23.89 -19.40 -51.01
CA THR A 221 -24.42 -18.08 -51.41
C THR A 221 -25.72 -17.49 -50.82
N GLY A 222 -25.59 -16.27 -50.29
CA GLY A 222 -26.29 -15.09 -50.83
C GLY A 222 -27.24 -14.33 -49.90
N ASN A 223 -26.95 -13.02 -49.71
CA ASN A 223 -27.82 -11.82 -49.63
C ASN A 223 -29.22 -11.91 -48.96
N ALA A 224 -29.84 -10.86 -48.40
CA ALA A 224 -29.58 -9.47 -48.02
C ALA A 224 -30.96 -8.93 -47.54
N GLU A 225 -30.97 -7.75 -46.93
CA GLU A 225 -32.14 -6.85 -46.71
C GLU A 225 -33.07 -7.19 -45.52
N ARG A 226 -33.53 -6.31 -44.60
CA ARG A 226 -33.84 -4.87 -44.43
C ARG A 226 -35.36 -4.73 -44.18
N TRP A 227 -35.72 -3.75 -43.32
CA TRP A 227 -37.06 -3.24 -42.89
C TRP A 227 -37.55 -3.81 -41.55
N SER A 228 -37.85 -3.08 -40.45
CA SER A 228 -38.30 -1.71 -40.09
C SER A 228 -39.74 -1.69 -39.59
N SER A 229 -40.00 -0.81 -38.60
CA SER A 229 -41.28 -0.21 -38.15
C SER A 229 -42.15 -1.09 -37.21
N SER A 230 -42.20 -0.81 -35.91
CA SER A 230 -42.98 0.22 -35.16
C SER A 230 -44.44 -0.16 -34.97
N HIS A 231 -45.00 -0.04 -33.75
CA HIS A 231 -46.35 0.45 -33.43
C HIS A 231 -46.47 0.71 -31.92
N SER A 232 -47.34 1.65 -31.57
CA SER A 232 -47.46 2.37 -30.30
C SER A 232 -48.91 2.37 -29.78
N VAL A 233 -49.08 2.87 -28.54
CA VAL A 233 -50.25 3.57 -27.93
C VAL A 233 -51.29 2.72 -27.14
N HIS A 234 -51.47 2.99 -25.83
CA HIS A 234 -52.64 3.73 -25.28
C HIS A 234 -52.66 3.94 -23.73
N ASP A 235 -53.15 5.14 -23.38
CA ASP A 235 -53.45 5.77 -22.08
C ASP A 235 -54.63 5.17 -21.25
N MET A 236 -54.67 5.46 -19.93
CA MET A 236 -55.90 5.92 -19.24
C MET A 236 -55.64 6.66 -17.89
N LYS A 237 -56.52 7.62 -17.54
CA LYS A 237 -56.43 8.64 -16.46
C LYS A 237 -57.45 8.46 -15.29
N GLY A 238 -57.02 8.77 -14.05
CA GLY A 238 -57.70 9.52 -12.93
C GLY A 238 -58.91 8.93 -12.17
N PRO A 239 -59.44 9.54 -11.05
CA PRO A 239 -59.07 10.80 -10.34
C PRO A 239 -59.16 10.80 -8.76
N SER A 240 -59.20 12.02 -8.19
CA SER A 240 -58.89 12.67 -6.89
C SER A 240 -59.88 12.61 -5.67
N ASN A 241 -59.41 13.02 -4.46
CA ASN A 241 -59.98 14.02 -3.47
C ASN A 241 -59.33 13.87 -2.05
N LEU A 242 -58.76 14.89 -1.35
CA LEU A 242 -59.18 16.16 -0.70
C LEU A 242 -59.65 16.06 0.78
N ILE A 243 -58.90 16.66 1.74
CA ILE A 243 -59.39 17.32 2.99
C ILE A 243 -58.48 18.53 3.32
N GLN A 244 -59.09 19.60 3.86
CA GLN A 244 -58.62 20.99 4.00
C GLN A 244 -58.81 21.51 5.45
N HIS A 245 -58.08 22.58 5.81
CA HIS A 245 -58.16 23.56 6.94
C HIS A 245 -56.87 23.61 7.80
N GLN A 246 -56.30 24.74 8.24
CA GLN A 246 -56.75 26.13 8.38
C GLN A 246 -55.53 27.10 8.43
N THR A 247 -55.77 28.37 8.06
CA THR A 247 -54.82 29.48 7.88
C THR A 247 -54.47 30.25 9.17
N GLY A 248 -53.19 30.62 9.32
CA GLY A 248 -52.72 31.68 10.22
C GLY A 248 -51.50 32.39 9.62
N GLU A 249 -51.60 33.70 9.40
CA GLU A 249 -50.52 34.55 8.89
C GLU A 249 -49.35 34.64 9.89
N GLN A 250 -48.14 34.27 9.46
CA GLN A 250 -46.89 34.68 10.09
C GLN A 250 -45.93 35.23 9.04
N LYS A 251 -45.36 36.40 9.35
CA LYS A 251 -44.40 37.17 8.57
C LYS A 251 -43.16 36.34 8.18
N PRO A 252 -42.48 36.64 7.05
CA PRO A 252 -41.35 35.84 6.58
C PRO A 252 -40.16 35.99 7.54
N ILE A 253 -39.86 34.90 8.25
CA ILE A 253 -38.61 34.72 8.98
C ILE A 253 -37.52 34.49 7.93
N LYS A 254 -36.50 35.37 7.92
CA LYS A 254 -35.25 35.15 7.19
C LYS A 254 -34.71 33.78 7.56
N LYS A 255 -34.54 32.88 6.57
CA LYS A 255 -33.74 31.67 6.75
C LYS A 255 -32.30 32.11 7.01
N THR A 256 -31.93 32.03 8.28
CA THR A 256 -30.54 32.00 8.75
C THR A 256 -29.83 30.83 8.09
N ASP A 257 -28.57 31.07 7.75
CA ASP A 257 -27.65 30.13 7.14
C ASP A 257 -27.61 28.83 7.93
N SER A 258 -27.77 27.72 7.21
CA SER A 258 -27.61 26.39 7.79
C SER A 258 -26.13 26.20 8.12
N PRO A 259 -25.77 25.71 9.32
CA PRO A 259 -24.37 25.47 9.68
C PRO A 259 -23.75 24.46 8.70
N GLU A 260 -22.50 24.74 8.33
CA GLU A 260 -21.64 23.90 7.48
C GLU A 260 -21.83 22.42 7.82
N GLN A 261 -22.43 21.72 6.88
CA GLN A 261 -22.49 20.27 6.89
C GLN A 261 -21.06 19.80 6.64
N ASN A 262 -20.35 19.49 7.73
CA ASN A 262 -19.08 18.78 7.67
C ASN A 262 -19.24 17.57 6.74
N ASP A 263 -18.51 17.59 5.63
CA ASP A 263 -18.38 16.48 4.70
C ASP A 263 -17.88 15.26 5.48
N ILE A 264 -18.81 14.40 5.91
CA ILE A 264 -18.48 13.01 6.23
C ILE A 264 -18.05 12.41 4.89
N PRO A 265 -16.79 11.97 4.72
CA PRO A 265 -16.35 11.40 3.45
C PRO A 265 -17.26 10.22 3.14
N ASP A 266 -17.90 10.29 1.96
CA ASP A 266 -18.72 9.23 1.37
C ASP A 266 -17.97 7.89 1.50
N GLN A 267 -18.41 7.03 2.42
CA GLN A 267 -17.66 5.82 2.82
C GLN A 267 -17.51 4.80 1.68
N ASP A 268 -18.25 5.00 0.58
CA ASP A 268 -18.30 4.12 -0.58
C ASP A 268 -17.43 4.59 -1.78
N ALA A 269 -16.81 5.77 -1.72
CA ALA A 269 -15.98 6.27 -2.82
C ALA A 269 -14.60 5.57 -2.86
N PRO A 270 -14.16 5.05 -4.02
CA PRO A 270 -12.87 4.37 -4.15
C PRO A 270 -11.72 5.32 -3.84
N TYR A 271 -10.71 4.85 -3.10
CA TYR A 271 -9.55 5.66 -2.70
C TYR A 271 -8.81 6.28 -3.90
N THR A 272 -8.85 5.63 -5.06
CA THR A 272 -8.31 6.17 -6.31
C THR A 272 -9.14 5.72 -7.50
N SER A 273 -9.25 6.61 -8.48
CA SER A 273 -9.86 6.35 -9.79
C SER A 273 -8.93 5.61 -10.76
N PHE A 274 -7.64 5.49 -10.45
CA PHE A 274 -6.68 4.77 -11.29
C PHE A 274 -6.95 3.27 -11.25
N SER A 275 -7.01 2.63 -12.42
CA SER A 275 -7.07 1.18 -12.54
C SER A 275 -5.84 0.51 -11.90
N SER A 276 -5.94 -0.77 -11.57
CA SER A 276 -4.81 -1.51 -10.98
C SER A 276 -3.56 -1.50 -11.86
N TRP A 277 -3.73 -1.49 -13.19
CA TRP A 277 -2.62 -1.40 -14.14
C TRP A 277 -1.99 0.00 -14.15
N GLU A 278 -2.79 1.06 -14.21
CA GLU A 278 -2.29 2.45 -14.15
C GLU A 278 -1.56 2.72 -12.84
N LYS A 279 -2.10 2.24 -11.72
CA LYS A 279 -1.45 2.32 -10.41
C LYS A 279 -0.08 1.64 -10.44
N ARG A 280 0.01 0.39 -10.92
CA ARG A 280 1.28 -0.35 -11.02
C ARG A 280 2.28 0.36 -11.93
N PHE A 281 1.82 0.91 -13.05
CA PHE A 281 2.66 1.66 -13.99
C PHE A 281 3.19 2.97 -13.37
N LEU A 282 2.35 3.71 -12.66
CA LEU A 282 2.75 4.92 -11.92
C LEU A 282 3.79 4.61 -10.85
N VAL A 283 3.57 3.55 -10.07
CA VAL A 283 4.54 3.07 -9.07
C VAL A 283 5.86 2.68 -9.75
N LEU A 284 5.81 1.93 -10.86
CA LEU A 284 7.01 1.53 -11.60
C LEU A 284 7.84 2.75 -12.04
N ILE A 285 7.21 3.75 -12.67
CA ILE A 285 7.89 4.98 -13.10
C ILE A 285 8.45 5.73 -11.88
N ALA A 286 7.66 5.92 -10.83
CA ALA A 286 8.09 6.61 -9.63
C ALA A 286 9.29 5.92 -8.96
N THR A 287 9.24 4.59 -8.81
CA THR A 287 10.32 3.75 -8.30
C THR A 287 11.57 3.83 -9.18
N PHE A 288 11.42 3.81 -10.51
CA PHE A 288 12.56 3.93 -11.42
C PHE A 288 13.16 5.34 -11.40
N ALA A 289 12.36 6.39 -11.21
CA ALA A 289 12.86 7.75 -11.02
C ALA A 289 13.74 7.86 -9.76
N CYS A 290 13.34 7.20 -8.67
CA CYS A 290 14.11 7.11 -7.43
C CYS A 290 15.51 6.49 -7.64
N PHE A 291 15.69 5.61 -8.64
CA PHE A 291 17.00 4.99 -8.97
C PHE A 291 18.10 6.01 -9.25
N PHE A 292 17.77 7.10 -9.96
CA PHE A 292 18.77 8.07 -10.44
C PHE A 292 19.54 8.73 -9.30
N SER A 293 18.89 8.99 -8.16
CA SER A 293 19.51 9.66 -7.02
C SER A 293 20.72 8.88 -6.46
N PRO A 294 20.57 7.62 -5.97
CA PRO A 294 21.70 6.82 -5.53
C PRO A 294 22.61 6.41 -6.70
N PHE A 295 22.06 6.08 -7.87
CA PHE A 295 22.88 5.61 -9.00
C PHE A 295 23.93 6.63 -9.44
N THR A 296 23.59 7.92 -9.46
CA THR A 296 24.50 9.03 -9.80
C THR A 296 25.71 9.12 -8.87
N THR A 297 25.50 8.88 -7.58
CA THR A 297 26.61 8.87 -6.61
C THR A 297 27.47 7.62 -6.82
N GLN A 298 26.85 6.46 -7.00
CA GLN A 298 27.55 5.19 -7.06
C GLN A 298 28.38 5.02 -8.34
N ILE A 299 27.89 5.47 -9.50
CA ILE A 299 28.61 5.41 -10.78
C ILE A 299 29.88 6.26 -10.81
N TYR A 300 30.00 7.24 -9.90
CA TYR A 300 31.12 8.16 -9.86
C TYR A 300 32.36 7.58 -9.17
N PHE A 301 32.19 6.73 -8.15
CA PHE A 301 33.29 6.31 -7.28
C PHE A 301 34.51 5.68 -7.99
N PRO A 302 34.35 4.75 -8.95
CA PRO A 302 35.49 4.13 -9.61
C PRO A 302 36.35 5.14 -10.38
N ALA A 303 35.76 6.23 -10.87
CA ALA A 303 36.45 7.23 -11.66
C ALA A 303 37.20 8.28 -10.83
N ILE A 304 37.12 8.23 -9.49
CA ILE A 304 37.69 9.27 -8.61
C ILE A 304 39.18 9.48 -8.86
N ASN A 305 39.96 8.41 -8.97
CA ASN A 305 41.41 8.52 -9.21
C ASN A 305 41.71 9.04 -10.61
N THR A 306 40.95 8.62 -11.62
CA THR A 306 41.09 9.09 -13.01
C THR A 306 40.75 10.57 -13.14
N ILE A 307 39.70 11.04 -12.46
CA ILE A 307 39.33 12.46 -12.40
C ILE A 307 40.42 13.28 -11.69
N ALA A 308 40.94 12.77 -10.57
CA ALA A 308 42.01 13.41 -9.82
C ALA A 308 43.24 13.62 -10.71
N LYS A 309 43.61 12.59 -11.49
CA LYS A 309 44.72 12.62 -12.43
C LYS A 309 44.48 13.59 -13.59
N ASP A 310 43.30 13.57 -14.22
CA ASP A 310 42.96 14.41 -15.38
C ASP A 310 42.88 15.91 -15.02
N LEU A 311 42.34 16.23 -13.85
CA LEU A 311 42.21 17.61 -13.37
C LEU A 311 43.43 18.10 -12.56
N GLN A 312 44.45 17.26 -12.39
CA GLN A 312 45.64 17.53 -11.58
C GLN A 312 45.32 17.97 -10.14
N VAL A 313 44.39 17.27 -9.51
CA VAL A 313 43.98 17.49 -8.10
C VAL A 313 44.16 16.19 -7.31
N THR A 314 44.05 16.27 -5.98
CA THR A 314 44.14 15.08 -5.11
C THR A 314 42.82 14.30 -5.10
N SER A 315 42.87 12.99 -4.84
CA SER A 315 41.64 12.18 -4.63
C SER A 315 40.80 12.70 -3.46
N SER A 316 41.41 13.35 -2.47
CA SER A 316 40.71 14.04 -1.38
C SER A 316 39.85 15.21 -1.88
N GLN A 317 40.38 16.03 -2.81
CA GLN A 317 39.61 17.11 -3.44
C GLN A 317 38.46 16.54 -4.29
N VAL A 318 38.68 15.47 -5.05
CA VAL A 318 37.61 14.83 -5.81
C VAL A 318 36.53 14.24 -4.90
N ASN A 319 36.90 13.63 -3.77
CA ASN A 319 35.96 13.18 -2.74
C ASN A 319 35.14 14.35 -2.14
N LEU A 320 35.71 15.55 -2.07
CA LEU A 320 34.97 16.75 -1.66
C LEU A 320 33.77 17.03 -2.57
N THR A 321 33.83 16.67 -3.85
CA THR A 321 32.67 16.79 -4.77
C THR A 321 31.54 15.81 -4.42
N VAL A 322 31.88 14.63 -3.87
CA VAL A 322 30.91 13.66 -3.34
C VAL A 322 30.32 14.19 -2.04
N THR A 323 31.15 14.76 -1.16
CA THR A 323 30.71 15.43 0.08
C THR A 323 29.72 16.55 -0.20
N THR A 324 30.03 17.50 -1.09
CA THR A 324 29.11 18.60 -1.41
C THR A 324 27.84 18.12 -2.11
N TYR A 325 27.94 17.09 -2.95
CA TYR A 325 26.77 16.41 -3.52
C TYR A 325 25.84 15.87 -2.42
N MET A 326 26.39 15.20 -1.41
CA MET A 326 25.60 14.62 -0.30
C MET A 326 24.94 15.69 0.59
N ILE A 327 25.60 16.83 0.80
CA ILE A 327 25.02 17.96 1.54
C ILE A 327 23.75 18.45 0.82
N LEU A 328 23.82 18.64 -0.50
CA LEU A 328 22.64 19.04 -1.27
C LEU A 328 21.58 17.93 -1.35
N GLN A 329 22.01 16.66 -1.37
CA GLN A 329 21.11 15.51 -1.31
C GLN A 329 20.34 15.43 0.01
N ALA A 330 20.93 15.95 1.10
CA ALA A 330 20.30 16.04 2.40
C ALA A 330 19.19 17.10 2.42
N ILE A 331 19.45 18.26 1.80
CA ILE A 331 18.63 19.47 1.89
C ILE A 331 17.51 19.49 0.85
N ALA A 332 17.81 19.20 -0.42
CA ALA A 332 16.90 19.40 -1.53
C ALA A 332 15.56 18.62 -1.45
N PRO A 333 15.48 17.38 -0.93
CA PRO A 333 14.22 16.68 -0.77
C PRO A 333 13.19 17.41 0.10
N ALA A 334 13.62 18.17 1.11
CA ALA A 334 12.72 18.95 1.96
C ALA A 334 12.00 20.07 1.19
N PHE A 335 12.71 20.70 0.25
CA PHE A 335 12.13 21.75 -0.61
C PHE A 335 11.23 21.15 -1.69
N ILE A 336 11.71 20.12 -2.38
CA ILE A 336 10.95 19.45 -3.45
C ILE A 336 9.69 18.79 -2.90
N GLY A 337 9.74 18.19 -1.71
CA GLY A 337 8.58 17.60 -1.03
C GLY A 337 7.46 18.63 -0.83
N GLY A 338 7.75 19.73 -0.13
CA GLY A 338 6.72 20.76 0.13
C GLY A 338 6.25 21.48 -1.14
N PHE A 339 7.13 21.65 -2.14
CA PHE A 339 6.73 22.16 -3.45
C PHE A 339 5.76 21.19 -4.13
N SER A 340 6.04 19.89 -4.09
CA SER A 340 5.20 18.88 -4.73
C SER A 340 3.84 18.72 -4.06
N ASP A 341 3.73 19.00 -2.76
CA ASP A 341 2.45 18.97 -2.03
C ASP A 341 1.52 20.12 -2.41
N THR A 342 2.02 21.18 -3.03
CA THR A 342 1.23 22.37 -3.39
C THR A 342 1.13 22.54 -4.90
N ALA A 343 2.24 22.44 -5.61
CA ALA A 343 2.30 22.59 -7.06
C ALA A 343 1.94 21.29 -7.81
N GLY A 344 2.10 20.11 -7.18
CA GLY A 344 1.81 18.81 -7.77
C GLY A 344 3.04 17.92 -7.93
N ARG A 345 2.82 16.62 -8.12
CA ARG A 345 3.90 15.62 -8.28
C ARG A 345 4.56 15.73 -9.66
N ARG A 346 3.76 15.88 -10.72
CA ARG A 346 4.25 15.91 -12.10
C ARG A 346 5.17 17.11 -12.37
N PRO A 347 4.83 18.35 -11.98
CA PRO A 347 5.72 19.51 -12.16
C PRO A 347 7.01 19.38 -11.35
N ALA A 348 6.94 18.79 -10.16
CA ALA A 348 8.12 18.55 -9.34
C ALA A 348 9.10 17.58 -10.02
N TYR A 349 8.61 16.49 -10.61
CA TYR A 349 9.45 15.60 -11.43
C TYR A 349 10.07 16.32 -12.64
N ILE A 350 9.28 17.14 -13.34
CA ILE A 350 9.76 17.91 -14.50
C ILE A 350 10.92 18.84 -14.11
N ILE A 351 10.78 19.58 -13.02
CA ILE A 351 11.83 20.48 -12.52
C ILE A 351 13.08 19.69 -12.12
N CYS A 352 12.90 18.62 -11.33
CA CYS A 352 13.99 17.74 -10.90
C CYS A 352 14.80 17.18 -12.08
N PHE A 353 14.12 16.55 -13.04
CA PHE A 353 14.80 15.95 -14.20
C PHE A 353 15.40 16.99 -15.14
N THR A 354 14.76 18.15 -15.31
CA THR A 354 15.32 19.24 -16.13
C THR A 354 16.63 19.74 -15.54
N ILE A 355 16.65 20.04 -14.24
CA ILE A 355 17.88 20.46 -13.52
C ILE A 355 18.94 19.36 -13.62
N TYR A 356 18.55 18.11 -13.39
CA TYR A 356 19.45 16.96 -13.43
C TYR A 356 20.07 16.74 -14.82
N ILE A 357 19.28 16.75 -15.90
CA ILE A 357 19.76 16.56 -17.28
C ILE A 357 20.70 17.70 -17.68
N ILE A 358 20.31 18.96 -17.45
CA ILE A 358 21.14 20.13 -17.76
C ILE A 358 22.47 20.06 -17.00
N SER A 359 22.43 19.69 -15.72
CA SER A 359 23.63 19.54 -14.90
C SER A 359 24.54 18.45 -15.43
N ASN A 360 24.01 17.30 -15.87
CA ASN A 360 24.81 16.22 -16.45
C ASN A 360 25.45 16.62 -17.78
N ILE A 361 24.73 17.32 -18.65
CA ILE A 361 25.30 17.86 -19.90
C ILE A 361 26.42 18.84 -19.58
N ALA A 362 26.19 19.76 -18.64
CA ALA A 362 27.20 20.71 -18.20
C ALA A 362 28.43 20.00 -17.62
N LEU A 363 28.24 18.99 -16.76
CA LEU A 363 29.30 18.18 -16.15
C LEU A 363 30.15 17.43 -17.18
N ALA A 364 29.52 16.87 -18.22
CA ALA A 364 30.22 16.15 -19.28
C ALA A 364 31.20 17.05 -20.06
N LEU A 365 30.97 18.38 -20.06
CA LEU A 365 31.80 19.36 -20.75
C LEU A 365 32.86 20.01 -19.85
N GLN A 366 32.95 19.64 -18.56
CA GLN A 366 33.87 20.29 -17.64
C GLN A 366 35.31 19.78 -17.73
N SER A 367 36.23 20.72 -17.56
CA SER A 367 37.67 20.50 -17.39
C SER A 367 38.25 21.29 -16.19
N ASN A 368 37.38 21.85 -15.35
CA ASN A 368 37.75 22.65 -14.19
C ASN A 368 37.15 22.03 -12.91
N TYR A 369 37.99 21.87 -11.87
CA TYR A 369 37.59 21.27 -10.60
C TYR A 369 36.50 22.06 -9.86
N VAL A 370 36.57 23.39 -9.82
CA VAL A 370 35.57 24.23 -9.13
C VAL A 370 34.23 24.15 -9.84
N ALA A 371 34.24 24.18 -11.17
CA ALA A 371 33.02 24.01 -11.96
C ALA A 371 32.43 22.61 -11.77
N LEU A 372 33.26 21.55 -11.75
CA LEU A 372 32.85 20.20 -11.42
C LEU A 372 32.17 20.15 -10.05
N LEU A 373 32.77 20.75 -9.01
CA LEU A 373 32.22 20.77 -7.66
C LEU A 373 30.85 21.45 -7.61
N ILE A 374 30.71 22.65 -8.18
CA ILE A 374 29.44 23.40 -8.17
C ILE A 374 28.37 22.66 -8.97
N LEU A 375 28.69 22.18 -10.17
CA LEU A 375 27.72 21.47 -11.00
C LEU A 375 27.29 20.14 -10.40
N ARG A 376 28.15 19.48 -9.61
CA ARG A 376 27.77 18.28 -8.82
C ARG A 376 26.73 18.63 -7.74
N MET A 377 26.82 19.81 -7.13
CA MET A 377 25.79 20.29 -6.19
C MET A 377 24.44 20.52 -6.92
N VAL A 378 24.47 21.14 -8.11
CA VAL A 378 23.25 21.35 -8.91
C VAL A 378 22.66 20.02 -9.40
N GLN A 379 23.50 19.07 -9.83
CA GLN A 379 23.10 17.71 -10.19
C GLN A 379 22.39 17.02 -9.02
N SER A 380 22.91 17.14 -7.80
CA SER A 380 22.29 16.59 -6.60
C SER A 380 20.93 17.21 -6.30
N ALA A 381 20.80 18.53 -6.43
CA ALA A 381 19.53 19.23 -6.23
C ALA A 381 18.43 18.74 -7.20
N GLY A 382 18.79 18.47 -8.46
CA GLY A 382 17.88 17.89 -9.44
C GLY A 382 17.53 16.42 -9.16
N GLY A 383 18.51 15.60 -8.79
CA GLY A 383 18.32 14.16 -8.63
C GLY A 383 17.68 13.73 -7.30
N SER A 384 18.04 14.36 -6.19
CA SER A 384 17.72 13.87 -4.83
C SER A 384 16.24 13.92 -4.46
N GLY A 385 15.50 14.90 -4.97
CA GLY A 385 14.06 15.05 -4.71
C GLY A 385 13.20 13.90 -5.24
N THR A 386 13.68 13.18 -6.25
CA THR A 386 12.93 12.07 -6.90
C THR A 386 12.55 10.94 -5.94
N VAL A 387 13.35 10.70 -4.90
CA VAL A 387 13.08 9.69 -3.86
C VAL A 387 11.86 10.10 -3.02
N ALA A 388 11.82 11.37 -2.60
CA ALA A 388 10.69 11.90 -1.83
C ALA A 388 9.42 11.92 -2.68
N LEU A 389 9.54 12.32 -3.95
CA LEU A 389 8.42 12.32 -4.90
C LEU A 389 7.87 10.91 -5.12
N ALA A 390 8.73 9.88 -5.20
CA ALA A 390 8.28 8.52 -5.43
C ALA A 390 7.42 8.00 -4.26
N ASN A 391 7.88 8.23 -3.03
CA ASN A 391 7.13 7.88 -1.84
C ASN A 391 5.81 8.68 -1.73
N ALA A 392 5.81 9.94 -2.19
CA ALA A 392 4.61 10.77 -2.21
C ALA A 392 3.58 10.29 -3.25
N VAL A 393 4.01 9.92 -4.47
CA VAL A 393 3.13 9.32 -5.49
C VAL A 393 2.50 8.05 -4.96
N VAL A 394 3.28 7.15 -4.37
CA VAL A 394 2.75 5.92 -3.76
C VAL A 394 1.74 6.25 -2.66
N ALA A 395 2.01 7.25 -1.83
CA ALA A 395 1.08 7.69 -0.79
C ALA A 395 -0.23 8.27 -1.34
N ASP A 396 -0.20 8.90 -2.51
CA ASP A 396 -1.38 9.52 -3.11
C ASP A 396 -2.29 8.49 -3.80
N ILE A 397 -1.74 7.42 -4.39
CA ILE A 397 -2.50 6.47 -5.23
C ILE A 397 -2.77 5.11 -4.56
N ALA A 398 -2.01 4.73 -3.53
CA ALA A 398 -2.10 3.42 -2.89
C ALA A 398 -2.82 3.48 -1.54
N THR A 399 -3.77 2.57 -1.32
CA THR A 399 -4.43 2.44 -0.01
C THR A 399 -3.43 2.01 1.07
N SER A 400 -3.74 2.27 2.34
CA SER A 400 -2.88 1.89 3.46
C SER A 400 -2.50 0.40 3.48
N ALA A 401 -3.37 -0.48 2.98
CA ALA A 401 -3.15 -1.92 2.94
C ALA A 401 -2.14 -2.36 1.86
N GLU A 402 -2.13 -1.72 0.69
CA GLU A 402 -1.23 -2.07 -0.42
C GLU A 402 0.04 -1.20 -0.45
N ARG A 403 0.03 -0.04 0.24
CA ARG A 403 1.12 0.94 0.28
C ARG A 403 2.47 0.34 0.64
N GLY A 404 2.50 -0.58 1.62
CA GLY A 404 3.73 -1.23 2.07
C GLY A 404 4.45 -2.00 0.95
N ILE A 405 3.70 -2.67 0.07
CA ILE A 405 4.27 -3.43 -1.06
C ILE A 405 4.93 -2.47 -2.06
N TYR A 406 4.25 -1.37 -2.40
CA TYR A 406 4.77 -0.40 -3.37
C TYR A 406 5.94 0.43 -2.82
N ILE A 407 5.95 0.76 -1.53
CA ILE A 407 7.13 1.33 -0.87
C ILE A 407 8.29 0.33 -0.91
N GLY A 408 8.02 -0.95 -0.69
CA GLY A 408 9.01 -2.04 -0.82
C GLY A 408 9.68 -2.08 -2.19
N TYR A 409 8.91 -1.95 -3.28
CA TYR A 409 9.48 -1.84 -4.64
C TYR A 409 10.36 -0.60 -4.81
N SER A 410 9.94 0.54 -4.28
CA SER A 410 10.74 1.78 -4.29
C SER A 410 12.08 1.61 -3.56
N SER A 411 12.10 0.90 -2.44
CA SER A 411 13.34 0.60 -1.70
C SER A 411 14.26 -0.36 -2.43
N MET A 412 13.71 -1.39 -3.10
CA MET A 412 14.49 -2.38 -3.87
C MET A 412 15.36 -1.71 -4.94
N MET A 413 14.80 -0.73 -5.65
CA MET A 413 15.52 0.00 -6.70
C MET A 413 16.68 0.84 -6.13
N ALA A 414 16.49 1.48 -4.98
CA ALA A 414 17.54 2.22 -4.31
C ALA A 414 18.70 1.32 -3.86
N SER A 415 18.42 0.07 -3.46
CA SER A 415 19.43 -0.94 -3.12
C SER A 415 20.15 -1.53 -4.33
N PHE A 416 19.57 -1.43 -5.52
CA PHE A 416 20.18 -1.93 -6.76
C PHE A 416 21.26 -0.99 -7.30
N ALA A 417 21.12 0.32 -7.06
CA ALA A 417 22.07 1.33 -7.53
C ALA A 417 23.53 1.09 -7.10
N PRO A 418 23.84 0.74 -5.82
CA PRO A 418 25.19 0.37 -5.40
C PRO A 418 25.80 -0.81 -6.16
N ALA A 419 24.99 -1.78 -6.60
CA ALA A 419 25.48 -2.96 -7.30
C ALA A 419 25.88 -2.63 -8.75
N VAL A 420 25.06 -1.85 -9.46
CA VAL A 420 25.25 -1.58 -10.89
C VAL A 420 26.10 -0.35 -11.16
N GLY A 421 25.95 0.70 -10.33
CA GLY A 421 26.62 1.99 -10.52
C GLY A 421 28.12 1.86 -10.69
N PRO A 422 28.87 1.32 -9.71
CA PRO A 422 30.33 1.29 -9.77
C PRO A 422 30.86 0.41 -10.91
N ILE A 423 30.12 -0.62 -11.33
CA ILE A 423 30.53 -1.45 -12.47
C ILE A 423 30.46 -0.65 -13.76
N LEU A 424 29.32 0.00 -14.02
CA LEU A 424 29.16 0.85 -15.20
C LEU A 424 30.13 2.04 -15.16
N GLY A 425 30.34 2.63 -13.99
CA GLY A 425 31.30 3.72 -13.78
C GLY A 425 32.73 3.31 -14.10
N GLY A 426 33.14 2.13 -13.62
CA GLY A 426 34.46 1.56 -13.90
C GLY A 426 34.65 1.25 -15.38
N VAL A 427 33.67 0.62 -16.03
CA VAL A 427 33.70 0.34 -17.47
C VAL A 427 33.81 1.64 -18.29
N ILE A 428 32.94 2.60 -18.02
CA ILE A 428 32.91 3.87 -18.78
C ILE A 428 34.21 4.65 -18.56
N SER A 429 34.67 4.78 -17.32
CA SER A 429 35.91 5.50 -16.99
C SER A 429 37.14 4.85 -17.64
N GLN A 430 37.23 3.51 -17.61
CA GLN A 430 38.38 2.77 -18.13
C GLN A 430 38.49 2.79 -19.66
N TYR A 431 37.37 2.58 -20.36
CA TYR A 431 37.40 2.40 -21.82
C TYR A 431 37.10 3.66 -22.62
N THR A 432 36.56 4.70 -21.97
CA THR A 432 36.24 5.97 -22.63
C THR A 432 36.90 7.14 -21.90
N SER A 433 36.13 8.01 -21.28
CA SER A 433 36.58 9.09 -20.42
C SER A 433 35.62 9.20 -19.25
N TRP A 434 36.09 9.63 -18.07
CA TRP A 434 35.23 9.90 -16.92
C TRP A 434 34.10 10.89 -17.23
N LYS A 435 34.29 11.78 -18.21
CA LYS A 435 33.27 12.72 -18.69
C LYS A 435 32.04 12.03 -19.25
N TRP A 436 32.22 10.85 -19.87
CA TRP A 436 31.12 10.04 -20.40
C TRP A 436 30.26 9.40 -19.32
N ILE A 437 30.68 9.38 -18.05
CA ILE A 437 29.78 9.03 -16.94
C ILE A 437 28.61 10.02 -16.91
N PHE A 438 28.91 11.31 -17.01
CA PHE A 438 27.88 12.36 -17.04
C PHE A 438 27.11 12.36 -18.37
N GLY A 439 27.78 12.10 -19.50
CA GLY A 439 27.13 11.94 -20.80
C GLY A 439 26.12 10.78 -20.81
N PHE A 440 26.51 9.63 -20.25
CA PHE A 440 25.63 8.47 -20.06
C PHE A 440 24.44 8.81 -19.17
N LEU A 441 24.65 9.46 -18.03
CA LEU A 441 23.58 9.88 -17.14
C LEU A 441 22.62 10.87 -17.81
N ALA A 442 23.12 11.80 -18.62
CA ALA A 442 22.28 12.73 -19.39
C ALA A 442 21.38 11.97 -20.39
N ILE A 443 21.94 11.04 -21.17
CA ILE A 443 21.19 10.24 -22.13
C ILE A 443 20.17 9.36 -21.40
N PHE A 444 20.62 8.61 -20.38
CA PHE A 444 19.79 7.67 -19.65
C PHE A 444 18.61 8.36 -18.95
N SER A 445 18.86 9.51 -18.30
CA SER A 445 17.80 10.30 -17.69
C SER A 445 16.88 10.96 -18.71
N THR A 446 17.37 11.39 -19.87
CA THR A 446 16.53 11.95 -20.94
C THR A 446 15.60 10.89 -21.53
N VAL A 447 16.11 9.69 -21.82
CA VAL A 447 15.31 8.56 -22.32
C VAL A 447 14.21 8.17 -21.34
N PHE A 448 14.50 8.24 -20.03
CA PHE A 448 13.49 8.01 -18.99
C PHE A 448 12.51 9.19 -18.83
N PHE A 449 13.02 10.41 -18.91
CA PHE A 449 12.25 11.64 -18.70
C PHE A 449 11.21 11.87 -19.79
N ILE A 450 11.48 11.49 -21.04
CA ILE A 450 10.54 11.66 -22.16
C ILE A 450 9.21 10.92 -21.90
N PRO A 451 9.18 9.60 -21.62
CA PRO A 451 7.95 8.92 -21.24
C PRO A 451 7.29 9.49 -19.99
N LEU A 452 8.06 9.86 -18.97
CA LEU A 452 7.52 10.48 -17.75
C LEU A 452 6.79 11.80 -18.10
N LEU A 453 7.41 12.64 -18.92
CA LEU A 453 6.86 13.92 -19.36
C LEU A 453 5.56 13.72 -20.14
N PHE A 454 5.44 12.69 -20.98
CA PHE A 454 4.24 12.51 -21.80
C PHE A 454 3.12 11.70 -21.14
N PHE A 455 3.46 10.70 -20.32
CA PHE A 455 2.51 9.69 -19.84
C PHE A 455 2.17 9.77 -18.35
N MET A 456 3.00 10.38 -17.50
CA MET A 456 2.69 10.46 -16.06
C MET A 456 1.57 11.48 -15.80
N PRO A 457 0.34 11.08 -15.41
CA PRO A 457 -0.67 12.02 -14.94
C PRO A 457 -0.27 12.69 -13.62
N GLU A 458 -0.97 13.76 -13.28
CA GLU A 458 -0.88 14.33 -11.94
C GLU A 458 -1.55 13.38 -10.94
N THR A 459 -0.92 13.16 -9.78
CA THR A 459 -1.41 12.25 -8.74
C THR A 459 -1.66 12.96 -7.41
N CYS A 460 -1.23 14.21 -7.25
CA CYS A 460 -1.38 14.96 -6.01
C CYS A 460 -2.86 15.13 -5.65
N ARG A 461 -3.26 14.56 -4.51
CA ARG A 461 -4.66 14.59 -4.05
C ARG A 461 -5.24 16.00 -3.89
N LYS A 462 -4.41 16.98 -3.51
CA LYS A 462 -4.83 18.38 -3.38
C LYS A 462 -5.14 19.05 -4.73
N ILE A 463 -4.76 18.43 -5.85
CA ILE A 463 -4.96 18.97 -7.20
C ILE A 463 -6.02 18.16 -7.95
N VAL A 464 -5.94 16.83 -7.88
CA VAL A 464 -6.78 15.93 -8.68
C VAL A 464 -7.73 15.04 -7.85
N GLY A 465 -7.77 15.21 -6.53
CA GLY A 465 -8.55 14.35 -5.64
C GLY A 465 -8.07 12.90 -5.68
N ASP A 466 -8.97 11.98 -6.00
CA ASP A 466 -8.71 10.56 -6.23
C ASP A 466 -8.13 10.25 -7.63
N GLY A 467 -7.89 11.29 -8.44
CA GLY A 467 -7.46 11.22 -9.85
C GLY A 467 -8.59 11.47 -10.86
N SER A 468 -9.84 11.58 -10.41
CA SER A 468 -11.00 11.82 -11.28
C SER A 468 -11.11 13.27 -11.76
N ILE A 469 -10.52 14.22 -11.02
CA ILE A 469 -10.59 15.65 -11.32
C ILE A 469 -9.48 16.00 -12.33
N PRO A 470 -9.82 16.63 -13.47
CA PRO A 470 -8.84 16.96 -14.49
C PRO A 470 -7.83 18.01 -13.98
N PRO A 471 -6.52 17.83 -14.19
CA PRO A 471 -5.54 18.77 -13.69
C PRO A 471 -5.56 20.11 -14.44
N PRO A 472 -4.97 21.16 -13.84
CA PRO A 472 -4.78 22.46 -14.48
C PRO A 472 -4.08 22.36 -15.84
N ASN A 473 -4.34 23.31 -16.74
CA ASN A 473 -3.88 23.26 -18.13
C ASN A 473 -2.35 23.12 -18.28
N TRP A 474 -1.58 23.75 -17.39
CA TRP A 474 -0.11 23.69 -17.37
C TRP A 474 0.44 22.35 -16.87
N ASN A 475 -0.41 21.51 -16.26
CA ASN A 475 -0.04 20.23 -15.67
C ASN A 475 -0.69 19.02 -16.39
N ARG A 476 -1.17 19.22 -17.62
CA ARG A 476 -1.78 18.16 -18.42
C ARG A 476 -0.71 17.22 -19.01
N CYS A 477 -1.07 15.95 -19.15
CA CYS A 477 -0.30 14.94 -19.89
C CYS A 477 -1.08 14.47 -21.14
N LEU A 478 -0.45 13.63 -21.98
CA LEU A 478 -1.11 13.09 -23.18
C LEU A 478 -2.30 12.20 -22.82
N VAL A 479 -2.20 11.44 -21.73
CA VAL A 479 -3.29 10.58 -21.24
C VAL A 479 -4.51 11.42 -20.87
N ASN A 480 -4.31 12.54 -20.17
CA ASN A 480 -5.40 13.45 -19.80
C ASN A 480 -6.04 14.08 -21.05
N THR A 481 -5.22 14.49 -22.02
CA THR A 481 -5.70 15.08 -23.27
C THR A 481 -6.49 14.07 -24.11
N TYR A 482 -6.05 12.80 -24.11
CA TYR A 482 -6.74 11.71 -24.78
C TYR A 482 -8.08 11.38 -24.10
N ASN A 483 -8.09 11.28 -22.76
CA ASN A 483 -9.29 11.00 -21.98
C ASN A 483 -10.32 12.14 -22.10
N GLU A 484 -9.89 13.42 -22.04
CA GLU A 484 -10.79 14.57 -22.28
C GLU A 484 -11.40 14.52 -23.69
N ARG A 485 -10.61 14.22 -24.73
CA ARG A 485 -11.13 14.09 -26.10
C ARG A 485 -12.12 12.94 -26.24
N ARG A 486 -11.90 11.82 -25.55
CA ARG A 486 -12.83 10.69 -25.53
C ARG A 486 -14.14 11.06 -24.82
N ASN A 487 -14.06 11.72 -23.67
CA ASN A 487 -15.22 12.16 -22.90
C ASN A 487 -16.04 13.21 -23.66
N HIS A 488 -15.38 14.15 -24.34
CA HIS A 488 -16.04 15.10 -25.24
C HIS A 488 -16.76 14.41 -26.40
N LYS A 489 -16.16 13.37 -27.01
CA LYS A 489 -16.82 12.55 -28.04
C LYS A 489 -18.03 11.79 -27.51
N GLN A 490 -18.06 11.50 -26.20
CA GLN A 490 -19.17 10.84 -25.51
C GLN A 490 -20.16 11.83 -24.87
N ALA A 491 -20.03 13.14 -25.14
CA ALA A 491 -20.83 14.21 -24.55
C ALA A 491 -20.84 14.25 -23.00
N ILE A 492 -19.81 13.67 -22.37
CA ILE A 492 -19.60 13.74 -20.93
C ILE A 492 -18.83 15.04 -20.67
N ASN A 493 -19.52 16.09 -20.22
CA ASN A 493 -18.87 17.32 -19.77
C ASN A 493 -18.35 17.11 -18.35
N PRO A 494 -17.02 17.11 -18.12
CA PRO A 494 -16.49 17.02 -16.76
C PRO A 494 -16.90 18.27 -15.99
N ASP A 495 -17.43 18.07 -14.78
CA ASP A 495 -17.75 19.17 -13.87
C ASP A 495 -16.44 19.79 -13.35
N TYR A 496 -16.16 21.03 -13.77
CA TYR A 496 -14.96 21.76 -13.39
C TYR A 496 -15.11 22.53 -12.07
N THR A 497 -16.30 22.55 -11.45
CA THR A 497 -16.54 23.27 -10.18
C THR A 497 -15.60 22.82 -9.08
N LYS A 498 -15.50 21.51 -8.82
CA LYS A 498 -14.57 20.93 -7.83
C LYS A 498 -13.11 21.26 -8.11
N ARG A 499 -12.70 21.38 -9.38
CA ARG A 499 -11.34 21.78 -9.76
C ARG A 499 -11.09 23.23 -9.35
N ASP A 500 -12.04 24.11 -9.63
CA ASP A 500 -11.91 25.54 -9.35
C ASP A 500 -11.99 25.82 -7.83
N GLU A 501 -12.80 25.07 -7.09
CA GLU A 501 -12.82 25.07 -5.62
C GLU A 501 -11.48 24.63 -5.02
N LEU A 502 -10.93 23.50 -5.47
CA LEU A 502 -9.61 23.03 -5.03
C LEU A 502 -8.51 24.04 -5.39
N ALA A 503 -8.61 24.69 -6.55
CA ALA A 503 -7.67 25.72 -6.98
C ALA A 503 -7.77 26.98 -6.12
N ALA A 504 -8.98 27.39 -5.73
CA ALA A 504 -9.24 28.55 -4.86
C ALA A 504 -8.79 28.31 -3.41
N ALA A 505 -8.97 27.09 -2.90
CA ALA A 505 -8.50 26.68 -1.57
C ALA A 505 -6.96 26.56 -1.49
N ARG A 506 -6.26 26.59 -2.62
CA ARG A 506 -4.83 26.31 -2.69
C ARG A 506 -3.97 27.54 -2.39
N ASN A 507 -3.42 27.59 -1.18
CA ASN A 507 -2.33 28.49 -0.85
C ASN A 507 -0.97 27.82 -1.13
N ILE A 508 -0.24 28.33 -2.14
CA ILE A 508 1.15 27.93 -2.41
C ILE A 508 2.02 28.51 -1.28
N ARG A 509 2.18 27.74 -0.20
CA ARG A 509 3.15 28.06 0.86
C ARG A 509 4.51 27.48 0.51
N PHE A 510 5.54 28.25 0.78
CA PHE A 510 6.91 27.76 0.70
C PHE A 510 7.09 26.60 1.70
N PRO A 511 7.82 25.53 1.34
CA PRO A 511 8.08 24.40 2.24
C PRO A 511 8.65 24.89 3.57
N ASN A 512 8.17 24.34 4.70
CA ASN A 512 8.69 24.70 6.02
C ASN A 512 9.70 23.63 6.53
N PRO A 513 11.00 23.79 6.25
CA PRO A 513 12.03 22.84 6.70
C PRO A 513 12.22 22.81 8.22
N LEU A 514 11.67 23.79 8.97
CA LEU A 514 11.76 23.81 10.43
C LEU A 514 11.02 22.63 11.08
N SER A 515 10.02 22.05 10.41
CA SER A 515 9.32 20.85 10.88
C SER A 515 10.26 19.64 10.98
N THR A 516 11.20 19.49 10.03
CA THR A 516 12.24 18.47 10.06
C THR A 516 13.21 18.70 11.22
N LEU A 517 13.61 19.96 11.46
CA LEU A 517 14.48 20.32 12.59
C LEU A 517 13.81 20.02 13.93
N ARG A 518 12.50 20.23 14.06
CA ARG A 518 11.74 19.89 15.28
C ARG A 518 11.80 18.40 15.60
N ILE A 519 11.71 17.52 14.61
CA ILE A 519 11.87 16.07 14.82
C ILE A 519 13.31 15.75 15.23
N ILE A 520 14.31 16.40 14.65
CA ILE A 520 15.71 16.19 15.03
C ILE A 520 15.98 16.62 16.48
N SER A 521 15.31 17.67 16.95
CA SER A 521 15.45 18.17 18.33
C SER A 521 14.69 17.34 19.37
N ASP A 522 13.85 16.41 18.95
CA ASP A 522 13.17 15.51 19.88
C ASP A 522 14.16 14.49 20.48
N LYS A 523 14.04 14.21 21.79
CA LYS A 523 15.02 13.41 22.56
C LYS A 523 15.20 12.01 21.97
N GLU A 524 14.10 11.33 21.68
CA GLU A 524 14.11 9.95 21.17
C GLU A 524 14.63 9.92 19.73
N ALA A 525 14.09 10.77 18.87
CA ALA A 525 14.50 10.86 17.48
C ALA A 525 15.97 11.30 17.33
N ALA A 526 16.46 12.24 18.15
CA ALA A 526 17.85 12.69 18.13
C ALA A 526 18.83 11.54 18.35
N LEU A 527 18.57 10.67 19.34
CA LEU A 527 19.42 9.51 19.63
C LEU A 527 19.40 8.49 18.50
N LEU A 528 18.20 8.16 17.99
CA LEU A 528 18.03 7.23 16.86
C LEU A 528 18.70 7.75 15.58
N LEU A 529 18.49 9.03 15.25
CA LEU A 529 19.04 9.69 14.07
C LEU A 529 20.56 9.81 14.15
N SER A 530 21.10 10.17 15.32
CA SER A 530 22.56 10.27 15.54
C SER A 530 23.23 8.91 15.35
N TYR A 531 22.64 7.86 15.95
CA TYR A 531 23.10 6.49 15.75
C TYR A 531 23.07 6.10 14.26
N ALA A 532 21.92 6.23 13.61
CA ALA A 532 21.77 5.79 12.22
C ALA A 532 22.70 6.55 11.28
N GLY A 533 22.86 7.85 11.49
CA GLY A 533 23.75 8.67 10.69
C GLY A 533 25.22 8.31 10.85
N ILE A 534 25.65 7.85 12.03
CA ILE A 534 27.05 7.43 12.25
C ILE A 534 27.32 6.05 11.64
N VAL A 535 26.39 5.11 11.74
CA VAL A 535 26.49 3.83 11.01
C VAL A 535 26.61 4.10 9.50
N TYR A 536 25.75 4.99 8.98
CA TYR A 536 25.78 5.41 7.59
C TYR A 536 27.08 6.16 7.22
N ALA A 537 27.63 6.94 8.14
CA ALA A 537 28.91 7.62 7.97
C ALA A 537 30.03 6.61 7.69
N GLY A 538 30.16 5.55 8.51
CA GLY A 538 31.19 4.55 8.25
C GLY A 538 30.91 3.65 7.04
N PHE A 539 29.65 3.44 6.63
CA PHE A 539 29.35 2.89 5.30
C PHE A 539 29.98 3.75 4.20
N TYR A 540 29.77 5.07 4.24
CA TYR A 540 30.37 6.01 3.29
C TYR A 540 31.90 6.10 3.39
N ALA A 541 32.48 5.96 4.59
CA ALA A 541 33.92 5.88 4.76
C ALA A 541 34.54 4.71 3.99
N ILE A 542 33.88 3.55 4.01
CA ILE A 542 34.36 2.37 3.29
C ILE A 542 34.25 2.63 1.79
N ILE A 543 33.05 2.92 1.28
CA ILE A 543 32.84 3.06 -0.18
C ILE A 543 33.63 4.21 -0.80
N SER A 544 33.80 5.34 -0.12
CA SER A 544 34.59 6.46 -0.67
C SER A 544 36.11 6.25 -0.57
N GLY A 545 36.56 5.41 0.35
CA GLY A 545 37.97 5.03 0.48
C GLY A 545 38.41 3.92 -0.46
N MET A 546 37.48 3.07 -0.92
CA MET A 546 37.78 1.92 -1.78
C MET A 546 38.58 2.28 -3.05
N PRO A 547 38.26 3.33 -3.82
CA PRO A 547 38.99 3.61 -5.07
C PRO A 547 40.47 3.86 -4.84
N SER A 548 40.84 4.71 -3.87
CA SER A 548 42.26 4.95 -3.56
C SER A 548 42.91 3.72 -2.95
N GLN A 549 42.22 3.00 -2.06
CA GLN A 549 42.80 1.84 -1.37
C GLN A 549 43.10 0.67 -2.31
N PHE A 550 42.16 0.31 -3.18
CA PHE A 550 42.36 -0.80 -4.12
C PHE A 550 43.36 -0.45 -5.22
N HIS A 551 43.41 0.82 -5.63
CA HIS A 551 44.44 1.31 -6.53
C HIS A 551 45.83 1.25 -5.87
N ASP A 552 45.99 1.80 -4.66
CA ASP A 552 47.31 1.95 -4.04
C ASP A 552 47.87 0.63 -3.46
N ILE A 553 47.00 -0.27 -2.97
CA ILE A 553 47.43 -1.54 -2.39
C ILE A 553 47.57 -2.65 -3.44
N TYR A 554 46.59 -2.76 -4.35
CA TYR A 554 46.49 -3.88 -5.28
C TYR A 554 46.77 -3.49 -6.74
N GLY A 555 46.99 -2.21 -7.05
CA GLY A 555 47.27 -1.74 -8.42
C GLY A 555 46.07 -1.88 -9.35
N TYR A 556 44.84 -1.78 -8.82
CA TYR A 556 43.63 -1.98 -9.60
C TYR A 556 43.28 -0.76 -10.45
N ASP A 557 42.91 -1.04 -11.70
CA ASP A 557 42.31 -0.09 -12.63
C ASP A 557 40.84 0.21 -12.27
N ASP A 558 40.24 1.20 -12.94
CA ASP A 558 38.88 1.68 -12.64
C ASP A 558 37.83 0.57 -12.75
N LEU A 559 37.99 -0.35 -13.70
CA LEU A 559 37.09 -1.48 -13.89
C LEU A 559 37.18 -2.45 -12.70
N LYS A 560 38.38 -2.87 -12.32
CA LYS A 560 38.60 -3.76 -11.17
C LYS A 560 38.12 -3.10 -9.87
N VAL A 561 38.38 -1.80 -9.69
CA VAL A 561 37.83 -1.03 -8.56
C VAL A 561 36.30 -1.09 -8.58
N GLY A 562 35.67 -0.87 -9.73
CA GLY A 562 34.22 -0.99 -9.91
C GLY A 562 33.67 -2.37 -9.53
N LEU A 563 34.37 -3.44 -9.90
CA LEU A 563 33.99 -4.81 -9.53
C LEU A 563 34.09 -5.08 -8.02
N MET A 564 34.99 -4.40 -7.30
CA MET A 564 35.12 -4.56 -5.84
C MET A 564 33.92 -4.02 -5.05
N TYR A 565 32.99 -3.30 -5.69
CA TYR A 565 31.72 -2.91 -5.07
C TYR A 565 30.65 -4.01 -5.10
N LEU A 566 30.84 -5.07 -5.89
CA LEU A 566 29.89 -6.18 -5.96
C LEU A 566 29.70 -6.88 -4.61
N PRO A 567 30.76 -7.24 -3.85
CA PRO A 567 30.56 -7.93 -2.57
C PRO A 567 29.77 -7.11 -1.57
N ILE A 568 30.14 -5.84 -1.34
CA ILE A 568 29.42 -4.96 -0.41
C ILE A 568 27.97 -4.75 -0.85
N SER A 569 27.73 -4.56 -2.15
CA SER A 569 26.37 -4.40 -2.67
C SER A 569 25.56 -5.68 -2.58
N GLY A 570 26.18 -6.85 -2.76
CA GLY A 570 25.58 -8.16 -2.52
C GLY A 570 25.12 -8.30 -1.07
N GLY A 571 25.95 -7.88 -0.11
CA GLY A 571 25.57 -7.79 1.30
C GLY A 571 24.34 -6.90 1.54
N CYS A 572 24.34 -5.70 0.94
CA CYS A 572 23.22 -4.75 1.02
C CYS A 572 21.92 -5.33 0.44
N LEU A 573 21.99 -6.03 -0.70
CA LEU A 573 20.83 -6.66 -1.33
C LEU A 573 20.28 -7.80 -0.47
N ILE A 574 21.15 -8.67 0.05
CA ILE A 574 20.72 -9.75 0.96
C ILE A 574 20.01 -9.15 2.18
N ALA A 575 20.56 -8.10 2.80
CA ALA A 575 19.92 -7.41 3.91
C ALA A 575 18.56 -6.81 3.54
N ALA A 576 18.41 -6.23 2.34
CA ALA A 576 17.14 -5.67 1.89
C ALA A 576 16.00 -6.73 1.85
N PHE A 577 16.31 -7.98 1.48
CA PHE A 577 15.30 -9.05 1.40
C PHE A 577 15.09 -9.82 2.71
N THR A 578 16.12 -9.97 3.54
CA THR A 578 16.02 -10.75 4.79
C THR A 578 15.58 -9.90 5.97
N GLN A 579 16.07 -8.66 6.08
CA GLN A 579 15.98 -7.89 7.31
C GLN A 579 14.54 -7.50 7.66
N GLY A 580 13.71 -7.17 6.67
CA GLY A 580 12.28 -6.88 6.91
C GLY A 580 11.57 -8.05 7.60
N LYS A 581 11.81 -9.29 7.13
CA LYS A 581 11.24 -10.50 7.73
C LYS A 581 11.74 -10.74 9.17
N ILE A 582 13.02 -10.46 9.44
CA ILE A 582 13.62 -10.62 10.78
C ILE A 582 13.03 -9.59 11.76
N ILE A 583 12.89 -8.34 11.33
CA ILE A 583 12.30 -7.26 12.11
C ILE A 583 10.82 -7.54 12.41
N ASP A 584 10.07 -8.04 11.42
CA ASP A 584 8.67 -8.43 11.60
C ASP A 584 8.54 -9.63 12.53
N TRP A 585 9.36 -10.66 12.35
CA TRP A 585 9.39 -11.82 13.24
C TRP A 585 9.63 -11.40 14.70
N SER A 586 10.58 -10.49 14.91
CA SER A 586 10.90 -9.90 16.21
C SER A 586 9.70 -9.16 16.83
N TYR A 587 9.01 -8.37 16.01
CA TYR A 587 7.78 -7.66 16.40
C TYR A 587 6.65 -8.63 16.78
N PHE A 588 6.35 -9.62 15.93
CA PHE A 588 5.31 -10.61 16.21
C PHE A 588 5.64 -11.52 17.39
N ARG A 589 6.93 -11.77 17.66
CA ARG A 589 7.37 -12.52 18.84
C ARG A 589 7.06 -11.73 20.12
N GLU A 590 7.31 -10.43 20.14
CA GLU A 590 7.03 -9.59 21.31
C GLU A 590 5.51 -9.36 21.48
N ALA A 591 4.77 -9.19 20.38
CA ALA A 591 3.30 -9.11 20.42
C ALA A 591 2.67 -10.38 21.00
N ARG A 592 3.15 -11.57 20.59
CA ARG A 592 2.71 -12.85 21.16
C ARG A 592 3.04 -12.99 22.64
N ARG A 593 4.19 -12.49 23.09
CA ARG A 593 4.56 -12.48 24.52
C ARG A 593 3.64 -11.62 25.38
N LEU A 594 3.13 -10.53 24.82
CA LEU A 594 2.23 -9.60 25.50
C LEU A 594 0.74 -9.94 25.27
N GLY A 595 0.43 -11.00 24.52
CA GLY A 595 -0.95 -11.39 24.21
C GLY A 595 -1.69 -10.40 23.29
N ILE A 596 -0.97 -9.52 22.57
CA ILE A 596 -1.58 -8.49 21.72
C ILE A 596 -1.90 -9.09 20.33
N THR A 597 -3.15 -9.01 19.93
CA THR A 597 -3.61 -9.44 18.60
C THR A 597 -3.25 -8.42 17.53
N VAL A 598 -2.24 -8.72 16.72
CA VAL A 598 -1.80 -7.83 15.62
C VAL A 598 -2.67 -8.06 14.38
N VAL A 599 -3.63 -7.17 14.14
CA VAL A 599 -4.40 -7.08 12.89
C VAL A 599 -3.61 -6.28 11.84
N LYS A 600 -3.13 -6.92 10.77
CA LYS A 600 -2.32 -6.30 9.70
C LYS A 600 -3.03 -5.17 8.93
N SER A 601 -4.37 -5.10 9.00
CA SER A 601 -5.19 -4.22 8.17
C SER A 601 -5.61 -2.90 8.84
N ARG A 602 -5.27 -2.68 10.11
CA ARG A 602 -5.60 -1.44 10.84
C ARG A 602 -4.37 -0.85 11.51
N GLN A 603 -4.32 0.48 11.55
CA GLN A 603 -3.34 1.22 12.34
C GLN A 603 -3.65 0.93 13.82
N GLN A 604 -2.80 0.14 14.46
CA GLN A 604 -2.96 -0.19 15.87
C GLN A 604 -2.46 0.94 16.74
N ASP A 605 -3.14 1.18 17.86
CA ASP A 605 -2.61 2.04 18.89
C ASP A 605 -1.39 1.37 19.53
N LEU A 606 -0.21 1.83 19.13
CA LEU A 606 1.07 1.32 19.60
C LEU A 606 1.47 1.92 20.95
N SER A 607 0.68 2.81 21.54
CA SER A 607 1.06 3.61 22.73
C SER A 607 1.60 2.77 23.89
N ASN A 608 1.03 1.58 24.10
CA ASN A 608 1.44 0.67 25.17
C ASN A 608 2.33 -0.51 24.71
N PHE A 609 2.60 -0.62 23.41
CA PHE A 609 3.48 -1.67 22.89
C PHE A 609 4.95 -1.20 22.91
N PRO A 610 5.90 -2.01 23.43
CA PRO A 610 7.32 -1.67 23.44
C PRO A 610 7.95 -1.85 22.04
N ILE A 611 7.56 -0.99 21.10
CA ILE A 611 8.07 -0.95 19.71
C ILE A 611 9.60 -0.82 19.68
N GLU A 612 10.16 -0.03 20.60
CA GLU A 612 11.57 0.31 20.70
C GLU A 612 12.39 -0.96 20.93
N LYS A 613 11.99 -1.77 21.92
CA LYS A 613 12.60 -3.08 22.22
C LYS A 613 12.42 -4.05 21.05
N ALA A 614 11.21 -4.13 20.48
CA ALA A 614 10.89 -5.06 19.41
C ALA A 614 11.72 -4.83 18.13
N ARG A 615 12.02 -3.57 17.79
CA ARG A 615 12.84 -3.24 16.62
C ARG A 615 14.35 -3.29 16.94
N LEU A 616 14.78 -2.71 18.06
CA LEU A 616 16.20 -2.55 18.38
C LEU A 616 16.90 -3.85 18.83
N GLN A 617 16.16 -4.85 19.34
CA GLN A 617 16.76 -6.15 19.68
C GLN A 617 17.40 -6.87 18.47
N VAL A 618 16.93 -6.58 17.25
CA VAL A 618 17.54 -7.07 16.00
C VAL A 618 18.72 -6.19 15.57
N GLY A 619 18.60 -4.87 15.75
CA GLY A 619 19.64 -3.91 15.35
C GLY A 619 20.93 -4.03 16.16
N PHE A 620 20.84 -4.29 17.47
CA PHE A 620 22.00 -4.30 18.36
C PHE A 620 23.05 -5.38 18.03
N PRO A 621 22.70 -6.66 17.79
CA PRO A 621 23.68 -7.66 17.35
C PRO A 621 24.32 -7.31 16.00
N MET A 622 23.54 -6.72 15.08
CA MET A 622 24.04 -6.35 13.75
C MET A 622 25.11 -5.27 13.82
N ILE A 623 24.98 -4.30 14.71
CA ILE A 623 26.01 -3.25 14.86
C ILE A 623 27.29 -3.78 15.51
N MET A 624 27.20 -4.69 16.48
CA MET A 624 28.40 -5.32 17.05
C MET A 624 29.17 -6.11 15.98
N LEU A 625 28.43 -6.84 15.13
CA LEU A 625 29.01 -7.54 13.99
C LEU A 625 29.58 -6.57 12.95
N ALA A 626 28.92 -5.43 12.69
CA ALA A 626 29.44 -4.38 11.82
C ALA A 626 30.75 -3.79 12.37
N SER A 627 30.83 -3.50 13.66
CA SER A 627 32.06 -3.02 14.31
C SER A 627 33.22 -3.99 14.15
N LEU A 628 32.99 -5.27 14.43
CA LEU A 628 34.00 -6.31 14.25
C LEU A 628 34.44 -6.43 12.78
N SER A 629 33.48 -6.34 11.86
CA SER A 629 33.75 -6.44 10.42
C SER A 629 34.52 -5.24 9.90
N THR A 630 34.26 -4.03 10.42
CA THR A 630 34.97 -2.81 10.06
C THR A 630 36.42 -2.84 10.53
N ILE A 631 36.66 -3.31 11.77
CA ILE A 631 38.02 -3.54 12.28
C ILE A 631 38.74 -4.55 11.39
N THR A 632 38.09 -5.67 11.11
CA THR A 632 38.64 -6.73 10.28
C THR A 632 39.02 -6.23 8.88
N TYR A 633 38.14 -5.45 8.23
CA TYR A 633 38.44 -4.82 6.94
C TYR A 633 39.67 -3.91 7.00
N GLY A 634 39.74 -3.02 8.01
CA GLY A 634 40.87 -2.11 8.16
C GLY A 634 42.22 -2.82 8.26
N TRP A 635 42.29 -3.90 9.05
CA TRP A 635 43.52 -4.67 9.24
C TRP A 635 43.84 -5.59 8.07
N ILE A 636 42.84 -6.20 7.42
CA ILE A 636 43.04 -6.97 6.18
C ILE A 636 43.66 -6.08 5.09
N MET A 637 43.14 -4.86 4.92
CA MET A 637 43.69 -3.89 3.96
C MET A 637 45.09 -3.41 4.38
N HIS A 638 45.32 -3.21 5.68
CA HIS A 638 46.64 -2.82 6.20
C HIS A 638 47.72 -3.89 5.93
N PHE A 639 47.41 -5.16 6.19
CA PHE A 639 48.33 -6.30 5.97
C PHE A 639 48.37 -6.77 4.51
N ARG A 640 47.64 -6.11 3.60
CA ARG A 640 47.60 -6.43 2.16
C ARG A 640 47.29 -7.90 1.89
N VAL A 641 46.32 -8.44 2.65
CA VAL A 641 45.90 -9.84 2.55
C VAL A 641 45.38 -10.14 1.13
N ASN A 642 45.36 -11.41 0.73
CA ASN A 642 44.77 -11.84 -0.55
C ASN A 642 43.36 -11.26 -0.75
N ILE A 643 43.02 -10.89 -1.99
CA ILE A 643 41.77 -10.23 -2.39
C ILE A 643 40.49 -10.96 -1.94
N ALA A 644 40.55 -12.29 -1.76
CA ALA A 644 39.43 -13.05 -1.21
C ALA A 644 38.99 -12.54 0.18
N GLY A 645 39.94 -12.09 1.01
CA GLY A 645 39.68 -11.52 2.33
C GLY A 645 38.81 -10.26 2.27
N PRO A 646 39.25 -9.19 1.56
CA PRO A 646 38.44 -8.00 1.30
C PRO A 646 37.06 -8.32 0.70
N CYS A 647 36.95 -9.24 -0.26
CA CYS A 647 35.66 -9.60 -0.85
C CYS A 647 34.67 -10.15 0.19
N VAL A 648 35.09 -11.13 1.00
CA VAL A 648 34.21 -11.75 2.01
C VAL A 648 33.81 -10.73 3.07
N ILE A 649 34.76 -9.94 3.58
CA ILE A 649 34.46 -8.98 4.64
C ILE A 649 33.59 -7.82 4.15
N LEU A 650 33.76 -7.37 2.90
CA LEU A 650 32.91 -6.35 2.29
C LEU A 650 31.46 -6.82 2.18
N LEU A 651 31.22 -8.10 1.85
CA LEU A 651 29.87 -8.68 1.83
C LEU A 651 29.23 -8.65 3.22
N VAL A 652 29.96 -9.06 4.26
CA VAL A 652 29.47 -9.02 5.65
C VAL A 652 29.21 -7.58 6.10
N LEU A 653 30.08 -6.64 5.74
CA LEU A 653 29.92 -5.21 6.03
C LEU A 653 28.65 -4.63 5.39
N GLY A 654 28.44 -4.90 4.10
CA GLY A 654 27.23 -4.46 3.39
C GLY A 654 25.97 -4.96 4.06
N TYR A 655 25.95 -6.23 4.48
CA TYR A 655 24.81 -6.81 5.19
C TYR A 655 24.56 -6.13 6.54
N THR A 656 25.59 -6.07 7.39
CA THR A 656 25.46 -5.62 8.79
C THR A 656 25.19 -4.13 8.94
N LEU A 657 25.78 -3.28 8.10
CA LEU A 657 25.55 -1.83 8.10
C LEU A 657 24.13 -1.49 7.61
N ILE A 658 23.64 -2.15 6.57
CA ILE A 658 22.25 -1.96 6.10
C ILE A 658 21.25 -2.56 7.10
N ALA A 659 21.49 -3.77 7.61
CA ALA A 659 20.59 -4.42 8.55
C ALA A 659 20.36 -3.60 9.83
N SER A 660 21.43 -3.01 10.37
CA SER A 660 21.37 -2.16 11.58
C SER A 660 20.65 -0.83 11.32
N THR A 661 20.94 -0.15 10.22
CA THR A 661 20.27 1.13 9.88
C THR A 661 18.79 0.95 9.55
N GLN A 662 18.39 -0.14 8.90
CA GLN A 662 16.98 -0.40 8.56
C GLN A 662 16.09 -0.57 9.80
N ALA A 663 16.59 -1.21 10.87
CA ALA A 663 15.85 -1.35 12.12
C ALA A 663 15.50 0.01 12.73
N VAL A 664 16.44 0.96 12.67
CA VAL A 664 16.26 2.31 13.20
C VAL A 664 15.39 3.16 12.27
N SER A 665 15.56 3.03 10.95
CA SER A 665 14.72 3.74 9.97
C SER A 665 13.23 3.41 10.15
N ILE A 666 12.90 2.13 10.37
CA ILE A 666 11.51 1.70 10.61
C ILE A 666 11.01 2.26 11.94
N LEU A 667 11.80 2.16 13.01
CA LEU A 667 11.42 2.64 14.33
C LEU A 667 11.13 4.16 14.34
N ILE A 668 11.93 4.96 13.64
CA ILE A 668 11.71 6.42 13.55
C ILE A 668 10.35 6.75 12.93
N VAL A 669 9.92 5.97 11.93
CA VAL A 669 8.61 6.12 11.29
C VAL A 669 7.50 5.63 12.23
N ASP A 670 7.68 4.46 12.86
CA ASP A 670 6.71 3.88 13.79
C ASP A 670 6.45 4.79 15.02
N VAL A 671 7.46 5.51 15.50
CA VAL A 671 7.36 6.47 16.63
C VAL A 671 6.71 7.80 16.21
N ASN A 672 6.69 8.12 14.91
CA ASN A 672 6.14 9.38 14.39
C ASN A 672 5.02 9.15 13.36
N PRO A 673 3.89 8.49 13.73
CA PRO A 673 2.87 8.07 12.78
C PRO A 673 2.18 9.25 12.05
N GLY A 674 1.92 10.37 12.74
CA GLY A 674 1.31 11.57 12.15
C GLY A 674 2.27 12.40 11.27
N ALA A 675 3.57 12.12 11.32
CA ALA A 675 4.61 12.88 10.63
C ALA A 675 5.64 11.97 9.93
N ALA A 676 5.23 10.78 9.49
CA ALA A 676 6.10 9.76 8.90
C ALA A 676 6.98 10.27 7.74
N GLY A 677 6.42 11.14 6.89
CA GLY A 677 7.16 11.79 5.79
C GLY A 677 8.27 12.71 6.30
N THR A 678 7.96 13.55 7.29
CA THR A 678 8.92 14.47 7.93
C THR A 678 9.99 13.69 8.70
N ALA A 679 9.63 12.58 9.34
CA ALA A 679 10.56 11.71 10.05
C ALA A 679 11.55 11.03 9.08
N THR A 680 11.06 10.57 7.93
CA THR A 680 11.91 10.04 6.84
C THR A 680 12.84 11.13 6.28
N ALA A 681 12.36 12.36 6.15
CA ALA A 681 13.18 13.49 5.72
C ALA A 681 14.28 13.82 6.75
N ALA A 682 13.98 13.79 8.04
CA ALA A 682 14.96 13.98 9.11
C ALA A 682 16.04 12.88 9.10
N PHE A 683 15.62 11.62 8.92
CA PHE A 683 16.52 10.49 8.74
C PHE A 683 17.45 10.68 7.55
N ASN A 684 16.91 11.09 6.41
CA ASN A 684 17.70 11.38 5.23
C ASN A 684 18.68 12.54 5.44
N LEU A 685 18.24 13.62 6.11
CA LEU A 685 19.07 14.80 6.36
C LEU A 685 20.30 14.41 7.20
N VAL A 686 20.08 13.75 8.34
CA VAL A 686 21.16 13.40 9.28
C VAL A 686 22.12 12.37 8.66
N ARG A 687 21.62 11.33 7.99
CA ARG A 687 22.48 10.32 7.35
C ARG A 687 23.37 10.92 6.27
N CYS A 688 22.83 11.81 5.43
CA CYS A 688 23.58 12.39 4.31
C CYS A 688 24.64 13.39 4.80
N LEU A 689 24.33 14.20 5.82
CA LEU A 689 25.31 15.14 6.38
C LEU A 689 26.47 14.42 7.09
N LEU A 690 26.19 13.39 7.89
CA LEU A 690 27.25 12.60 8.54
C LEU A 690 28.05 11.75 7.53
N GLY A 691 27.39 11.20 6.50
CA GLY A 691 28.06 10.55 5.38
C GLY A 691 28.96 11.50 4.58
N ALA A 692 28.53 12.75 4.36
CA ALA A 692 29.33 13.78 3.72
C ALA A 692 30.60 14.10 4.52
N GLY A 693 30.45 14.27 5.84
CA GLY A 693 31.58 14.49 6.75
C GLY A 693 32.57 13.32 6.75
N SER A 694 32.07 12.08 6.77
CA SER A 694 32.93 10.90 6.73
C SER A 694 33.69 10.74 5.42
N THR A 695 33.03 10.98 4.30
CA THR A 695 33.64 10.96 2.96
C THR A 695 34.78 11.98 2.83
N ALA A 696 34.61 13.17 3.42
CA ALA A 696 35.66 14.19 3.44
C ALA A 696 36.85 13.81 4.33
N LEU A 697 36.59 13.12 5.45
CA LEU A 697 37.60 12.83 6.46
C LEU A 697 38.40 11.54 6.21
N ILE A 698 37.84 10.54 5.51
CA ILE A 698 38.44 9.21 5.47
C ILE A 698 39.83 9.17 4.81
N VAL A 699 40.02 9.81 3.66
CA VAL A 699 41.33 9.81 2.97
C VAL A 699 42.39 10.53 3.82
N PRO A 700 42.16 11.76 4.32
CA PRO A 700 43.09 12.39 5.26
C PRO A 700 43.36 11.56 6.53
N MET A 701 42.34 10.90 7.07
CA MET A 701 42.45 10.07 8.27
C MET A 701 43.32 8.84 8.03
N VAL A 702 43.11 8.14 6.91
CA VAL A 702 43.94 7.01 6.47
C VAL A 702 45.39 7.44 6.26
N ASN A 703 45.62 8.59 5.64
CA ASN A 703 46.98 9.10 5.39
C ASN A 703 47.75 9.43 6.68
N LYS A 704 47.06 9.86 7.74
CA LYS A 704 47.70 10.22 9.03
C LYS A 704 47.81 9.06 10.02
N MET A 705 46.78 8.23 10.13
CA MET A 705 46.67 7.19 11.17
C MET A 705 46.95 5.77 10.62
N GLY A 706 46.98 5.62 9.30
CA GLY A 706 47.03 4.32 8.64
C GLY A 706 45.66 3.65 8.54
N LEU A 707 45.53 2.68 7.63
CA LEU A 707 44.27 1.99 7.32
C LEU A 707 43.65 1.27 8.52
N GLY A 708 44.44 0.47 9.25
CA GLY A 708 43.96 -0.32 10.38
C GLY A 708 43.33 0.57 11.46
N TRP A 709 44.04 1.61 11.90
CA TRP A 709 43.56 2.52 12.94
C TRP A 709 42.42 3.42 12.48
N ALA A 710 42.42 3.88 11.21
CA ALA A 710 41.33 4.68 10.68
C ALA A 710 39.98 3.95 10.75
N TYR A 711 39.93 2.69 10.32
CA TYR A 711 38.71 1.88 10.40
C TYR A 711 38.41 1.37 11.81
N THR A 712 39.44 1.10 12.62
CA THR A 712 39.26 0.79 14.05
C THR A 712 38.60 1.95 14.79
N PHE A 713 38.99 3.20 14.50
CA PHE A 713 38.36 4.39 15.07
C PHE A 713 36.88 4.48 14.72
N ILE A 714 36.50 4.24 13.46
CA ILE A 714 35.09 4.20 13.04
C ILE A 714 34.31 3.12 13.80
N ALA A 715 34.87 1.92 13.94
CA ALA A 715 34.25 0.83 14.69
C ALA A 715 34.11 1.15 16.19
N LEU A 716 35.07 1.87 16.78
CA LEU A 716 34.96 2.35 18.15
C LEU A 716 33.81 3.35 18.32
N LEU A 717 33.58 4.24 17.34
CA LEU A 717 32.41 5.12 17.36
C LEU A 717 31.10 4.32 17.39
N TYR A 718 31.00 3.24 16.59
CA TYR A 718 29.82 2.37 16.60
C TYR A 718 29.56 1.76 17.99
N VAL A 719 30.61 1.25 18.64
CA VAL A 719 30.51 0.66 19.98
C VAL A 719 30.16 1.71 21.02
N LEU A 720 30.83 2.87 21.01
CA LEU A 720 30.63 3.95 21.97
C LEU A 720 29.21 4.55 21.92
N LEU A 721 28.57 4.52 20.75
CA LEU A 721 27.24 5.08 20.55
C LEU A 721 26.12 4.04 20.68
N SER A 722 26.47 2.75 20.64
CA SER A 722 25.49 1.67 20.85
C SER A 722 24.70 1.76 22.18
N PRO A 723 25.24 2.30 23.30
CA PRO A 723 24.46 2.54 24.52
C PRO A 723 23.28 3.51 24.34
N MET A 724 23.33 4.40 23.35
CA MET A 724 22.20 5.29 23.04
C MET A 724 20.95 4.49 22.64
N LEU A 725 21.13 3.35 21.97
CA LEU A 725 20.01 2.46 21.65
C LEU A 725 19.41 1.82 22.90
N PHE A 726 20.24 1.44 23.88
CA PHE A 726 19.73 0.97 25.17
C PHE A 726 18.96 2.06 25.92
N ALA A 727 19.44 3.30 25.88
CA ALA A 727 18.70 4.43 26.45
C ALA A 727 17.31 4.59 25.80
N VAL A 728 17.21 4.44 24.47
CA VAL A 728 15.91 4.45 23.77
C VAL A 728 15.03 3.25 24.17
N ILE A 729 15.59 2.05 24.34
CA ILE A 729 14.82 0.89 24.81
C ILE A 729 14.24 1.12 26.22
N LEU A 730 15.00 1.75 27.11
CA LEU A 730 14.60 1.95 28.50
C LEU A 730 13.68 3.16 28.69
N TRP A 731 13.98 4.29 28.05
CA TRP A 731 13.30 5.58 28.27
C TRP A 731 12.41 6.03 27.12
N GLY A 732 12.55 5.45 25.91
CA GLY A 732 11.72 5.76 24.74
C GLY A 732 10.22 5.66 25.00
N PRO A 733 9.71 4.57 25.62
CA PRO A 733 8.29 4.48 25.94
C PRO A 733 7.78 5.61 26.85
N ALA A 734 8.62 6.12 27.76
CA ALA A 734 8.25 7.25 28.62
C ALA A 734 8.21 8.56 27.84
N TRP A 735 9.23 8.84 27.01
CA TRP A 735 9.28 10.05 26.17
C TRP A 735 8.14 10.09 25.14
N ARG A 736 7.76 8.94 24.60
CA ARG A 736 6.63 8.82 23.66
C ARG A 736 5.29 9.14 24.33
N ARG A 737 5.07 8.66 25.56
CA ARG A 737 3.86 9.00 26.35
C ARG A 737 3.81 10.48 26.71
N GLU A 738 4.93 11.06 27.15
CA GLU A 738 5.05 12.49 27.44
C GLU A 738 4.68 13.34 26.22
N ARG A 739 5.15 12.94 25.02
CA ARG A 739 4.81 13.64 23.78
C ARG A 739 3.34 13.53 23.41
N ALA A 740 2.77 12.33 23.49
CA ALA A 740 1.36 12.11 23.17
C ALA A 740 0.45 12.93 24.09
N GLU A 741 0.81 13.04 25.37
CA GLU A 741 0.10 13.89 26.34
C GLU A 741 0.25 15.39 26.00
N MET A 742 1.47 15.84 25.68
CA MET A 742 1.72 17.23 25.25
C MET A 742 0.95 17.61 23.98
N GLU A 743 0.82 16.69 23.02
CA GLU A 743 0.04 16.89 21.80
C GLU A 743 -1.47 17.00 22.12
N ARG A 744 -2.01 16.12 22.96
CA ARG A 744 -3.41 16.21 23.43
C ARG A 744 -3.71 17.54 24.12
N VAL A 745 -2.86 17.97 25.07
CA VAL A 745 -3.02 19.25 25.78
C VAL A 745 -2.92 20.44 24.83
N ALA A 746 -2.05 20.37 23.81
CA ALA A 746 -1.94 21.42 22.81
C ALA A 746 -3.20 21.49 21.92
N GLU A 747 -3.76 20.35 21.52
CA GLU A 747 -5.01 20.27 20.77
C GLU A 747 -6.20 20.82 21.57
N GLU A 748 -6.29 20.48 22.86
CA GLU A 748 -7.31 21.03 23.77
C GLU A 748 -7.20 22.56 23.88
N ARG A 749 -5.98 23.10 24.06
CA ARG A 749 -5.78 24.56 24.11
C ARG A 749 -6.13 25.28 22.81
N ILE A 750 -5.96 24.63 21.65
CA ILE A 750 -6.36 25.20 20.36
C ILE A 750 -7.88 25.20 20.27
N LYS A 751 -8.53 24.09 20.60
CA LYS A 751 -10.00 24.00 20.65
C LYS A 751 -10.60 25.03 21.61
N ASP A 752 -10.01 25.22 22.79
CA ASP A 752 -10.47 26.22 23.76
C ASP A 752 -10.33 27.65 23.23
N LYS A 753 -9.24 27.94 22.50
CA LYS A 753 -9.05 29.25 21.85
C LYS A 753 -10.00 29.50 20.69
N ASP A 754 -10.29 28.47 19.91
CA ASP A 754 -11.22 28.56 18.79
C ASP A 754 -12.65 28.72 19.32
N MET A 755 -13.05 27.94 20.33
CA MET A 755 -14.33 28.14 21.04
C MET A 755 -14.45 29.53 21.67
N ALA A 756 -13.39 30.05 22.29
CA ALA A 756 -13.39 31.40 22.85
C ALA A 756 -13.54 32.49 21.78
N LYS A 757 -12.90 32.32 20.62
CA LYS A 757 -13.09 33.22 19.47
C LYS A 757 -14.50 33.17 18.92
N ASP A 758 -15.07 31.98 18.77
CA ASP A 758 -16.42 31.80 18.24
C ASP A 758 -17.45 32.45 19.18
N THR A 759 -17.22 32.36 20.49
CA THR A 759 -18.05 33.03 21.52
C THR A 759 -17.93 34.56 21.44
N GLU A 760 -16.73 35.11 21.24
CA GLU A 760 -16.53 36.56 21.04
C GLU A 760 -17.12 37.08 19.71
N THR A 761 -17.10 36.30 18.63
CA THR A 761 -17.73 36.70 17.35
C THR A 761 -19.26 36.55 17.36
N GLY A 762 -19.81 35.64 18.16
CA GLY A 762 -21.25 35.50 18.36
C GLY A 762 -21.88 36.72 19.07
N ASP A 763 -21.19 37.29 20.07
CA ASP A 763 -21.67 38.46 20.81
C ASP A 763 -21.54 39.80 20.05
N ILE A 764 -20.87 39.81 18.89
CA ILE A 764 -20.79 41.00 18.01
C ILE A 764 -21.89 40.98 16.92
N THR A 765 -22.61 39.86 16.78
CA THR A 765 -23.68 39.68 15.77
C THR A 765 -25.08 39.51 16.37
N ALA A 766 -25.22 39.60 17.69
CA ALA A 766 -26.49 39.79 18.42
C ALA A 766 -26.67 41.25 18.83
#